data_AF-A0A1I9XUH0-F1
#
_entry.id   AF-A0A1I9XUH0-F1
#
_cell.length_a   1.000
_cell.length_b   1.000
_cell.length_c   1.000
_cell.angle_alpha   90.00
_cell.angle_beta   90.00
_cell.angle_gamma   90.00
#
_symmetry.space_group_name_H-M   'P 1'
#
loop_
_entity.id
_entity.type
_entity.pdbx_description
1 polymer ?
#
loop_
_entity_poly.entity_id
_entity_poly.type
_entity_poly.pdbx_seq_one_letter_code
_entity_poly.pdbx_strand_id
1 'polypeptide(L)'
;MLAGLLGILFAGNACAFTLGTHVWVGQQVINDLADDGKITIVLQGKPVTLEVPAHVRSAILANQTEFLLGNIGPDSAPDILVGQTIVHPGIEDGWKTNDWLRFLLNSARGNAAGTAYAYGYLGHASADMFAHTYVNQYAGDIFDLADETLVEQRHIALEGFIGRLTPPLRDHTGRQLGAVRALIKPSDAFGTFVRDTLVLNDTVQEQYSRGKYGRHLAAYHAYRKSIDAMVANPAWNQLDVAVVRLFASNWGVALSSNDAQKIIDKANVIIPKVQAGEDRIQSLANDLVNATQHLDDALFSGVKTATQTVFSVEQEILQLHLQISSKESELRRKASCPKKWQDPFGYHACQKANDVIDSINGSVNAALGSLNGKLAAKRQQLLQASIAVRDAAVASQKLVQIVSNAAIDFSQRMGQNTSPIKGPLMGWRNDVDVAMREYVKATSQSLLNSTDRAASATEPLSRWFDCYHMSILGVAQELSGCELRDGARNVVWAVDRALKLAEDLAFAGDLLGLPTPSEIRAWRDEQIASAKDRLMAEIFDRLLPRELQDILALFSKDMDDAALNDYFSRPERHNDKNLLMIPDLAARVRAEMRVTDGAFDPQRYAVAYNAVVLAKLSLLDTAGLVALGQLAGAAPEAGRSVFAQTDNVIADAIASIDGNHQWMAVPPPRPNAVGAPYAQPASYAAPAGFVPWRPAVRSALFRGLFKGPLSSGIDVAGELGFPTLLPSDYPYRPCSGYPFPDSAADQACQGIKIVPVLQLLLD
;
A
#
# COMPACT_ATOMS: atom_id res chain seq x y z
N MET A 1 17.58 13.98 -4.67
CA MET A 1 17.50 13.38 -6.02
C MET A 1 16.94 11.95 -5.99
N LEU A 2 17.23 11.10 -4.98
CA LEU A 2 16.58 9.78 -4.84
C LEU A 2 15.06 9.81 -4.58
N ALA A 3 14.57 10.76 -3.77
CA ALA A 3 13.13 10.90 -3.49
C ALA A 3 12.28 11.33 -4.71
N GLY A 4 12.92 11.85 -5.77
CA GLY A 4 12.24 12.28 -6.99
C GLY A 4 12.01 11.18 -8.02
N LEU A 5 12.71 10.04 -7.91
CA LEU A 5 12.63 8.91 -8.85
C LEU A 5 11.66 7.82 -8.38
N LEU A 6 11.42 7.68 -7.07
CA LEU A 6 10.40 6.77 -6.54
C LEU A 6 8.97 7.36 -6.51
N GLY A 7 8.84 8.69 -6.50
CA GLY A 7 7.54 9.38 -6.42
C GLY A 7 6.68 9.33 -7.69
N ILE A 8 7.18 8.74 -8.79
CA ILE A 8 6.48 8.63 -10.09
C ILE A 8 5.89 7.21 -10.29
N LEU A 9 6.11 6.28 -9.34
CA LEU A 9 6.00 4.84 -9.57
C LEU A 9 4.59 4.21 -9.58
N PHE A 10 3.50 4.88 -9.16
CA PHE A 10 2.28 4.13 -8.85
C PHE A 10 0.98 4.87 -9.13
N ALA A 11 0.71 5.16 -10.40
CA ALA A 11 -0.66 5.40 -10.83
C ALA A 11 -0.95 4.56 -12.07
N GLY A 12 -1.29 3.29 -11.84
CA GLY A 12 -2.28 2.59 -12.65
C GLY A 12 -1.83 1.41 -13.50
N ASN A 13 -2.70 0.40 -13.60
CA ASN A 13 -2.61 -0.76 -14.48
C ASN A 13 -3.99 -1.13 -15.04
N ALA A 14 -3.99 -1.81 -16.19
CA ALA A 14 -5.20 -2.29 -16.83
C ALA A 14 -5.84 -3.32 -15.91
N CYS A 15 -7.12 -3.14 -15.70
CA CYS A 15 -7.98 -4.00 -14.93
C CYS A 15 -9.24 -4.10 -15.78
N ALA A 16 -9.62 -5.28 -16.30
CA ALA A 16 -10.77 -5.37 -17.22
C ALA A 16 -12.02 -4.67 -16.70
N PHE A 17 -12.17 -4.65 -15.38
CA PHE A 17 -12.90 -3.62 -14.67
C PHE A 17 -11.97 -2.73 -13.85
N THR A 18 -12.17 -1.41 -13.87
CA THR A 18 -11.43 -0.56 -12.93
C THR A 18 -11.72 -0.97 -11.48
N LEU A 19 -10.79 -0.63 -10.58
CA LEU A 19 -10.88 -0.89 -9.14
C LEU A 19 -12.26 -0.54 -8.55
N GLY A 20 -12.85 0.58 -8.98
CA GLY A 20 -14.17 1.00 -8.52
C GLY A 20 -15.30 0.07 -8.93
N THR A 21 -15.22 -0.51 -10.13
CA THR A 21 -16.18 -1.49 -10.64
C THR A 21 -16.04 -2.83 -9.92
N HIS A 22 -14.82 -3.29 -9.65
CA HIS A 22 -14.58 -4.47 -8.80
C HIS A 22 -15.18 -4.31 -7.40
N VAL A 23 -14.93 -3.16 -6.76
CA VAL A 23 -15.52 -2.84 -5.46
C VAL A 23 -17.04 -2.79 -5.54
N TRP A 24 -17.60 -2.26 -6.63
CA TRP A 24 -19.04 -2.24 -6.85
C TRP A 24 -19.62 -3.66 -6.97
N VAL A 25 -18.97 -4.57 -7.70
CA VAL A 25 -19.35 -5.99 -7.78
C VAL A 25 -19.33 -6.63 -6.39
N GLY A 26 -18.24 -6.45 -5.64
CA GLY A 26 -18.13 -6.96 -4.26
C GLY A 26 -19.22 -6.39 -3.34
N GLN A 27 -19.55 -5.10 -3.48
CA GLN A 27 -20.63 -4.50 -2.71
C GLN A 27 -22.00 -5.12 -3.04
N GLN A 28 -22.26 -5.52 -4.29
CA GLN A 28 -23.49 -6.23 -4.63
C GLN A 28 -23.59 -7.58 -3.91
N VAL A 29 -22.47 -8.28 -3.73
CA VAL A 29 -22.40 -9.53 -2.98
C VAL A 29 -22.66 -9.29 -1.49
N ILE A 30 -22.02 -8.28 -0.89
CA ILE A 30 -22.26 -7.90 0.51
C ILE A 30 -23.73 -7.56 0.73
N ASN A 31 -24.34 -6.81 -0.20
CA ASN A 31 -25.74 -6.40 -0.08
C ASN A 31 -26.68 -7.60 -0.03
N ASP A 32 -26.47 -8.58 -0.91
CA ASP A 32 -27.29 -9.80 -0.97
C ASP A 32 -27.14 -10.64 0.31
N LEU A 33 -25.91 -10.77 0.83
CA LEU A 33 -25.67 -11.47 2.10
C LEU A 33 -26.26 -10.74 3.31
N ALA A 34 -26.36 -9.40 3.27
CA ALA A 34 -26.84 -8.61 4.40
C ALA A 34 -28.34 -8.79 4.66
N ASP A 35 -29.11 -9.18 3.64
CA ASP A 35 -30.57 -9.33 3.76
C ASP A 35 -30.95 -10.55 4.61
N ASP A 36 -30.43 -11.74 4.26
CA ASP A 36 -30.77 -13.00 4.93
C ASP A 36 -29.60 -13.98 5.08
N GLY A 37 -28.39 -13.57 4.69
CA GLY A 37 -27.20 -14.41 4.72
C GLY A 37 -27.09 -15.41 3.57
N LYS A 38 -27.89 -15.25 2.51
CA LYS A 38 -27.90 -16.13 1.34
C LYS A 38 -27.51 -15.34 0.09
N ILE A 39 -27.42 -16.03 -1.04
CA ILE A 39 -27.31 -15.37 -2.34
C ILE A 39 -28.57 -15.61 -3.16
N THR A 40 -29.00 -14.58 -3.87
CA THR A 40 -30.09 -14.62 -4.84
C THR A 40 -29.57 -14.36 -6.24
N ILE A 41 -29.87 -15.29 -7.16
CA ILE A 41 -29.50 -15.22 -8.57
C ILE A 41 -30.73 -15.49 -9.45
N VAL A 42 -30.72 -15.03 -10.70
CA VAL A 42 -31.75 -15.38 -11.67
C VAL A 42 -31.26 -16.58 -12.49
N LEU A 43 -31.98 -17.69 -12.39
CA LEU A 43 -31.75 -18.93 -13.12
C LEU A 43 -32.94 -19.20 -14.04
N GLN A 44 -32.70 -19.25 -15.34
CA GLN A 44 -33.72 -19.47 -16.36
C GLN A 44 -34.91 -18.48 -16.23
N GLY A 45 -34.58 -17.22 -15.95
CA GLY A 45 -35.56 -16.14 -15.78
C GLY A 45 -36.29 -16.14 -14.43
N LYS A 46 -35.96 -17.03 -13.49
CA LYS A 46 -36.59 -17.10 -12.16
C LYS A 46 -35.57 -16.82 -11.05
N PRO A 47 -35.90 -16.02 -10.03
CA PRO A 47 -35.04 -15.87 -8.87
C PRO A 47 -34.95 -17.18 -8.09
N VAL A 48 -33.74 -17.57 -7.71
CA VAL A 48 -33.46 -18.70 -6.82
C VAL A 48 -32.50 -18.25 -5.73
N THR A 49 -32.68 -18.80 -4.53
CA THR A 49 -31.86 -18.48 -3.36
C THR A 49 -31.04 -19.69 -2.94
N LEU A 50 -29.76 -19.48 -2.66
CA LEU A 50 -28.80 -20.53 -2.31
C LEU A 50 -28.10 -20.21 -0.98
N GLU A 51 -27.93 -21.23 -0.16
CA GLU A 51 -27.23 -21.12 1.11
C GLU A 51 -25.73 -20.93 0.90
N VAL A 52 -25.15 -19.97 1.61
CA VAL A 52 -23.70 -19.77 1.68
C VAL A 52 -23.17 -20.42 2.96
N PRO A 53 -22.00 -21.10 2.92
CA PRO A 53 -21.43 -21.71 4.12
C PRO A 53 -21.30 -20.68 5.25
N ALA A 54 -21.76 -21.04 6.45
CA ALA A 54 -21.90 -20.09 7.55
C ALA A 54 -20.59 -19.37 7.92
N HIS A 55 -19.46 -20.07 7.82
CA HIS A 55 -18.14 -19.49 8.10
C HIS A 55 -17.72 -18.46 7.04
N VAL A 56 -18.06 -18.67 5.76
CA VAL A 56 -17.81 -17.72 4.66
C VAL A 56 -18.66 -16.47 4.83
N ARG A 57 -19.98 -16.64 5.01
CA ARG A 57 -20.89 -15.52 5.27
C ARG A 57 -20.44 -14.69 6.46
N SER A 58 -20.15 -15.33 7.59
CA SER A 58 -19.78 -14.62 8.82
C SER A 58 -18.45 -13.89 8.66
N ALA A 59 -17.47 -14.48 7.96
CA ALA A 59 -16.21 -13.83 7.64
C ALA A 59 -16.43 -12.57 6.81
N ILE A 60 -17.20 -12.65 5.71
CA ILE A 60 -17.47 -11.51 4.81
C ILE A 60 -18.21 -10.39 5.52
N LEU A 61 -19.32 -10.70 6.22
CA LEU A 61 -20.12 -9.67 6.87
C LEU A 61 -19.39 -8.97 8.03
N ALA A 62 -18.48 -9.67 8.71
CA ALA A 62 -17.67 -9.09 9.78
C ALA A 62 -16.40 -8.37 9.28
N ASN A 63 -15.93 -8.66 8.06
CA ASN A 63 -14.67 -8.16 7.49
C ASN A 63 -14.92 -7.64 6.06
N GLN A 64 -15.89 -6.73 5.91
CA GLN A 64 -16.30 -6.21 4.61
C GLN A 64 -15.15 -5.50 3.87
N THR A 65 -14.31 -4.77 4.60
CA THR A 65 -13.13 -4.10 4.04
C THR A 65 -12.18 -5.09 3.38
N GLU A 66 -11.88 -6.20 4.05
CA GLU A 66 -11.03 -7.28 3.55
C GLU A 66 -11.65 -7.96 2.34
N PHE A 67 -12.96 -8.21 2.35
CA PHE A 67 -13.66 -8.76 1.18
C PHE A 67 -13.62 -7.81 -0.03
N LEU A 68 -13.77 -6.51 0.17
CA LEU A 68 -13.68 -5.52 -0.90
C LEU A 68 -12.25 -5.34 -1.41
N LEU A 69 -11.23 -5.38 -0.53
CA LEU A 69 -9.82 -5.44 -0.94
C LEU A 69 -9.53 -6.72 -1.72
N GLY A 70 -10.13 -7.83 -1.33
CA GLY A 70 -10.09 -9.07 -2.09
C GLY A 70 -10.71 -8.92 -3.48
N ASN A 71 -11.83 -8.21 -3.62
CA ASN A 71 -12.45 -7.97 -4.94
C ASN A 71 -11.60 -7.10 -5.86
N ILE A 72 -10.71 -6.27 -5.30
CA ILE A 72 -9.65 -5.62 -6.08
C ILE A 72 -8.56 -6.64 -6.44
N GLY A 73 -8.23 -7.54 -5.53
CA GLY A 73 -7.51 -8.77 -5.85
C GLY A 73 -6.07 -8.56 -6.32
N PRO A 74 -5.61 -9.31 -7.34
CA PRO A 74 -4.25 -9.23 -7.88
C PRO A 74 -3.91 -7.83 -8.39
N ASP A 75 -4.90 -7.04 -8.82
CA ASP A 75 -4.67 -5.65 -9.22
C ASP A 75 -3.98 -4.85 -8.12
N SER A 76 -4.14 -5.23 -6.85
CA SER A 76 -3.56 -4.51 -5.71
C SER A 76 -2.56 -5.26 -4.85
N ALA A 77 -2.71 -6.57 -4.71
CA ALA A 77 -2.01 -7.33 -3.69
C ALA A 77 -1.46 -8.67 -4.24
N PRO A 78 -0.20 -9.03 -3.93
CA PRO A 78 0.70 -8.35 -2.98
C PRO A 78 1.27 -7.03 -3.50
N ASP A 79 1.41 -6.92 -4.81
CA ASP A 79 1.63 -5.67 -5.52
C ASP A 79 1.15 -5.80 -6.97
N ILE A 80 1.04 -4.64 -7.61
CA ILE A 80 0.50 -4.45 -8.95
C ILE A 80 1.32 -5.17 -10.03
N LEU A 81 2.63 -5.28 -9.85
CA LEU A 81 3.55 -5.83 -10.84
C LEU A 81 3.38 -7.34 -10.88
N VAL A 82 3.40 -7.98 -9.72
CA VAL A 82 3.18 -9.43 -9.60
C VAL A 82 1.76 -9.82 -9.97
N GLY A 83 0.76 -9.04 -9.58
CA GLY A 83 -0.63 -9.26 -9.96
C GLY A 83 -0.80 -9.40 -11.48
N GLN A 84 -0.44 -8.35 -12.20
CA GLN A 84 -0.64 -8.25 -13.65
C GLN A 84 0.25 -9.18 -14.48
N THR A 85 1.46 -9.51 -14.00
CA THR A 85 2.44 -10.24 -14.83
C THR A 85 2.63 -11.69 -14.43
N ILE A 86 2.13 -12.11 -13.28
CA ILE A 86 2.30 -13.48 -12.75
C ILE A 86 0.96 -14.11 -12.40
N VAL A 87 0.10 -13.42 -11.65
CA VAL A 87 -1.15 -14.02 -11.18
C VAL A 87 -2.21 -14.05 -12.27
N HIS A 88 -2.34 -12.96 -13.03
CA HIS A 88 -3.28 -12.78 -14.13
C HIS A 88 -3.04 -13.75 -15.31
N PRO A 89 -1.85 -13.77 -15.93
CA PRO A 89 -1.58 -14.66 -17.06
C PRO A 89 -1.22 -16.09 -16.62
N GLY A 90 -0.76 -16.25 -15.37
CA GLY A 90 -0.06 -17.45 -14.92
C GLY A 90 1.37 -17.53 -15.46
N ILE A 91 2.14 -18.50 -14.96
CA ILE A 91 3.51 -18.77 -15.40
C ILE A 91 3.51 -20.01 -16.29
N GLU A 92 4.17 -19.98 -17.45
CA GLU A 92 4.22 -21.09 -18.43
C GLU A 92 4.49 -22.45 -17.77
N ASP A 93 5.59 -22.55 -17.02
CA ASP A 93 6.03 -23.74 -16.26
C ASP A 93 5.81 -23.60 -14.74
N GLY A 94 4.76 -22.89 -14.33
CA GLY A 94 4.48 -22.63 -12.92
C GLY A 94 2.98 -22.57 -12.63
N TRP A 95 2.65 -21.87 -11.55
CA TRP A 95 1.26 -21.66 -11.17
C TRP A 95 0.49 -20.86 -12.21
N LYS A 96 -0.69 -21.37 -12.53
CA LYS A 96 -1.74 -20.72 -13.29
C LYS A 96 -2.69 -19.99 -12.33
N THR A 97 -3.61 -19.17 -12.83
CA THR A 97 -4.53 -18.42 -11.96
C THR A 97 -5.34 -19.31 -11.03
N ASN A 98 -5.85 -20.46 -11.50
CA ASN A 98 -6.53 -21.46 -10.66
C ASN A 98 -5.65 -21.96 -9.50
N ASP A 99 -4.34 -22.10 -9.69
CA ASP A 99 -3.43 -22.52 -8.62
C ASP A 99 -3.34 -21.44 -7.52
N TRP A 100 -3.24 -20.17 -7.92
CA TRP A 100 -3.27 -19.03 -7.00
C TRP A 100 -4.59 -18.97 -6.20
N LEU A 101 -5.74 -19.12 -6.87
CA LEU A 101 -7.05 -19.08 -6.23
C LEU A 101 -7.22 -20.22 -5.21
N ARG A 102 -6.82 -21.44 -5.56
CA ARG A 102 -6.87 -22.59 -4.63
C ARG A 102 -5.92 -22.42 -3.47
N PHE A 103 -4.71 -21.93 -3.72
CA PHE A 103 -3.74 -21.64 -2.69
C PHE A 103 -4.26 -20.62 -1.68
N LEU A 104 -4.87 -19.53 -2.14
CA LEU A 104 -5.47 -18.50 -1.28
C LEU A 104 -6.61 -19.05 -0.43
N LEU A 105 -7.55 -19.79 -1.02
CA LEU A 105 -8.65 -20.43 -0.28
C LEU A 105 -8.14 -21.36 0.82
N ASN A 106 -7.11 -22.15 0.52
CA ASN A 106 -6.51 -23.07 1.49
C ASN A 106 -5.77 -22.33 2.61
N SER A 107 -5.03 -21.27 2.27
CA SER A 107 -4.26 -20.47 3.23
C SER A 107 -5.14 -19.62 4.15
N ALA A 108 -6.34 -19.26 3.69
CA ALA A 108 -7.31 -18.49 4.45
C ALA A 108 -8.05 -19.28 5.55
N ARG A 109 -7.98 -20.62 5.54
CA ARG A 109 -8.73 -21.47 6.48
C ARG A 109 -8.39 -21.14 7.93
N GLY A 110 -9.43 -20.88 8.73
CA GLY A 110 -9.28 -20.53 10.15
C GLY A 110 -8.91 -19.06 10.41
N ASN A 111 -8.75 -18.23 9.37
CA ASN A 111 -8.54 -16.80 9.47
C ASN A 111 -9.74 -16.05 8.87
N ALA A 112 -10.56 -15.37 9.68
CA ALA A 112 -11.78 -14.71 9.20
C ALA A 112 -11.50 -13.57 8.21
N ALA A 113 -10.51 -12.72 8.51
CA ALA A 113 -10.07 -11.64 7.60
C ALA A 113 -9.51 -12.21 6.29
N GLY A 114 -8.66 -13.24 6.39
CA GLY A 114 -8.13 -13.96 5.23
C GLY A 114 -9.20 -14.66 4.41
N THR A 115 -10.23 -15.21 5.05
CA THR A 115 -11.38 -15.85 4.39
C THR A 115 -12.18 -14.82 3.61
N ALA A 116 -12.50 -13.68 4.23
CA ALA A 116 -13.17 -12.57 3.54
C ALA A 116 -12.34 -12.10 2.33
N TYR A 117 -11.04 -11.86 2.52
CA TYR A 117 -10.14 -11.48 1.43
C TYR A 117 -10.08 -12.52 0.30
N ALA A 118 -9.90 -13.80 0.61
CA ALA A 118 -9.79 -14.86 -0.39
C ALA A 118 -11.07 -14.99 -1.24
N TYR A 119 -12.25 -14.97 -0.61
CA TYR A 119 -13.52 -14.98 -1.37
C TYR A 119 -13.74 -13.70 -2.16
N GLY A 120 -13.25 -12.55 -1.67
CA GLY A 120 -13.17 -11.34 -2.48
C GLY A 120 -12.31 -11.54 -3.73
N TYR A 121 -11.14 -12.18 -3.58
CA TYR A 121 -10.20 -12.49 -4.66
C TYR A 121 -10.81 -13.40 -5.73
N LEU A 122 -11.67 -14.33 -5.30
CA LEU A 122 -12.49 -15.11 -6.23
C LEU A 122 -13.54 -14.26 -6.93
N GLY A 123 -14.11 -13.26 -6.24
CA GLY A 123 -15.01 -12.26 -6.82
C GLY A 123 -14.34 -11.41 -7.90
N HIS A 124 -13.08 -11.02 -7.69
CA HIS A 124 -12.24 -10.39 -8.71
C HIS A 124 -12.16 -11.26 -9.97
N ALA A 125 -11.65 -12.50 -9.82
CA ALA A 125 -11.50 -13.43 -10.95
C ALA A 125 -12.83 -13.74 -11.65
N SER A 126 -13.94 -13.73 -10.90
CA SER A 126 -15.29 -13.90 -11.43
C SER A 126 -15.72 -12.73 -12.33
N ALA A 127 -15.38 -11.50 -11.94
CA ALA A 127 -15.66 -10.32 -12.74
C ALA A 127 -14.83 -10.31 -14.03
N ASP A 128 -13.54 -10.60 -13.90
CA ASP A 128 -12.57 -10.57 -14.98
C ASP A 128 -12.79 -11.64 -16.04
N MET A 129 -13.41 -12.77 -15.69
CA MET A 129 -13.84 -13.77 -16.67
C MET A 129 -14.73 -13.17 -17.77
N PHE A 130 -15.65 -12.27 -17.41
CA PHE A 130 -16.52 -11.62 -18.40
C PHE A 130 -15.95 -10.30 -18.90
N ALA A 131 -15.31 -9.53 -18.02
CA ALA A 131 -14.77 -8.24 -18.36
C ALA A 131 -13.62 -8.36 -19.37
N HIS A 132 -12.64 -9.25 -19.19
CA HIS A 132 -11.57 -9.43 -20.19
C HIS A 132 -12.12 -10.00 -21.50
N THR A 133 -13.15 -10.86 -21.47
CA THR A 133 -13.78 -11.28 -22.72
C THR A 133 -14.34 -10.09 -23.52
N TYR A 134 -14.98 -9.14 -22.84
CA TYR A 134 -15.51 -7.92 -23.45
C TYR A 134 -14.40 -6.97 -23.89
N VAL A 135 -13.44 -6.67 -23.02
CA VAL A 135 -12.36 -5.72 -23.31
C VAL A 135 -11.44 -6.25 -24.40
N ASN A 136 -11.03 -7.51 -24.36
CA ASN A 136 -10.15 -8.12 -25.38
C ASN A 136 -10.79 -8.12 -26.76
N GLN A 137 -12.12 -8.24 -26.86
CA GLN A 137 -12.83 -8.15 -28.14
C GLN A 137 -12.72 -6.76 -28.77
N TYR A 138 -12.73 -5.71 -27.96
CA TYR A 138 -12.56 -4.33 -28.44
C TYR A 138 -11.09 -3.98 -28.66
N ALA A 139 -10.24 -4.28 -27.68
CA ALA A 139 -8.81 -3.96 -27.71
C ALA A 139 -8.07 -4.73 -28.81
N GLY A 140 -8.54 -5.94 -29.14
CA GLY A 140 -8.05 -6.80 -30.21
C GLY A 140 -7.03 -7.85 -29.76
N ASP A 141 -6.56 -7.79 -28.51
CA ASP A 141 -5.64 -8.76 -27.91
C ASP A 141 -5.89 -8.84 -26.40
N ILE A 142 -5.13 -9.68 -25.68
CA ILE A 142 -5.01 -9.66 -24.22
C ILE A 142 -4.04 -8.55 -23.81
N PHE A 143 -4.12 -8.13 -22.54
CA PHE A 143 -3.14 -7.22 -21.96
C PHE A 143 -1.79 -7.94 -21.77
N ASP A 144 -0.72 -7.44 -22.39
CA ASP A 144 0.64 -7.96 -22.18
C ASP A 144 1.68 -6.83 -22.17
N LEU A 145 2.18 -6.51 -20.97
CA LEU A 145 3.23 -5.49 -20.77
C LEU A 145 4.57 -5.81 -21.46
N ALA A 146 4.76 -7.02 -21.99
CA ALA A 146 5.96 -7.41 -22.72
C ALA A 146 5.87 -7.19 -24.24
N ASP A 147 4.70 -6.85 -24.78
CA ASP A 147 4.45 -6.63 -26.22
C ASP A 147 4.45 -5.12 -26.59
N GLU A 148 3.82 -4.75 -27.71
CA GLU A 148 3.46 -3.36 -28.02
C GLU A 148 2.59 -2.72 -26.92
N THR A 149 2.29 -1.42 -27.01
CA THR A 149 1.53 -0.72 -25.95
C THR A 149 0.16 -0.21 -26.39
N LEU A 150 -0.23 -0.39 -27.66
CA LEU A 150 -1.50 0.15 -28.15
C LEU A 150 -2.71 -0.66 -27.65
N VAL A 151 -2.59 -1.98 -27.58
CA VAL A 151 -3.61 -2.86 -27.00
C VAL A 151 -3.83 -2.51 -25.54
N GLU A 152 -2.75 -2.28 -24.80
CA GLU A 152 -2.68 -1.95 -23.38
C GLU A 152 -3.33 -0.59 -23.17
N GLN A 153 -2.98 0.40 -24.00
CA GLN A 153 -3.67 1.70 -24.04
C GLN A 153 -5.18 1.57 -24.26
N ARG A 154 -5.61 0.68 -25.16
CA ARG A 154 -7.03 0.45 -25.46
C ARG A 154 -7.77 -0.23 -24.30
N HIS A 155 -7.14 -1.20 -23.61
CA HIS A 155 -7.66 -1.80 -22.38
C HIS A 155 -7.92 -0.71 -21.35
N ILE A 156 -6.88 0.03 -21.00
CA ILE A 156 -6.91 1.09 -19.97
C ILE A 156 -7.98 2.13 -20.29
N ALA A 157 -8.09 2.51 -21.56
CA ALA A 157 -9.11 3.44 -22.01
C ALA A 157 -10.52 2.87 -21.85
N LEU A 158 -10.79 1.67 -22.37
CA LEU A 158 -12.12 1.08 -22.28
C LEU A 158 -12.54 0.84 -20.83
N GLU A 159 -11.64 0.30 -20.03
CA GLU A 159 -11.84 0.03 -18.60
C GLU A 159 -12.09 1.32 -17.82
N GLY A 160 -11.25 2.34 -18.02
CA GLY A 160 -11.41 3.67 -17.44
C GLY A 160 -12.78 4.29 -17.77
N PHE A 161 -13.23 4.12 -19.01
CA PHE A 161 -14.55 4.60 -19.46
C PHE A 161 -15.69 3.81 -18.81
N ILE A 162 -15.60 2.48 -18.72
CA ILE A 162 -16.55 1.64 -17.97
C ILE A 162 -16.64 2.12 -16.52
N GLY A 163 -15.48 2.32 -15.88
CA GLY A 163 -15.36 2.74 -14.48
C GLY A 163 -16.05 4.06 -14.17
N ARG A 164 -15.98 5.02 -15.11
CA ARG A 164 -16.67 6.31 -15.00
C ARG A 164 -18.19 6.16 -15.02
N LEU A 165 -18.70 5.12 -15.67
CA LEU A 165 -20.12 4.82 -15.80
C LEU A 165 -20.60 3.82 -14.73
N THR A 166 -19.74 3.41 -13.80
CA THR A 166 -20.12 2.52 -12.70
C THR A 166 -21.12 3.20 -11.77
N PRO A 167 -22.25 2.53 -11.44
CA PRO A 167 -23.23 3.07 -10.51
C PRO A 167 -22.61 3.42 -9.15
N PRO A 168 -23.16 4.42 -8.44
CA PRO A 168 -22.67 4.77 -7.11
C PRO A 168 -22.82 3.59 -6.14
N LEU A 169 -21.84 3.42 -5.25
CA LEU A 169 -21.89 2.42 -4.19
C LEU A 169 -23.05 2.68 -3.24
N ARG A 170 -23.85 1.65 -3.00
CA ARG A 170 -24.98 1.65 -2.06
C ARG A 170 -24.95 0.42 -1.18
N ASP A 171 -25.41 0.53 0.06
CA ASP A 171 -25.69 -0.63 0.90
C ASP A 171 -27.02 -1.29 0.53
N HIS A 172 -27.33 -2.42 1.17
CA HIS A 172 -28.57 -3.19 0.98
C HIS A 172 -29.85 -2.37 1.22
N THR A 173 -29.79 -1.27 1.97
CA THR A 173 -30.94 -0.37 2.19
C THR A 173 -31.08 0.70 1.09
N GLY A 174 -30.15 0.73 0.13
CA GLY A 174 -30.09 1.71 -0.94
C GLY A 174 -29.37 3.01 -0.54
N ARG A 175 -28.83 3.12 0.68
CA ARG A 175 -28.09 4.30 1.12
C ARG A 175 -26.73 4.36 0.44
N GLN A 176 -26.38 5.53 -0.10
CA GLN A 176 -25.10 5.74 -0.77
C GLN A 176 -23.95 5.71 0.23
N LEU A 177 -22.88 4.98 -0.10
CA LEU A 177 -21.73 4.74 0.78
C LEU A 177 -20.56 5.73 0.55
N GLY A 178 -20.64 6.53 -0.50
CA GLY A 178 -19.59 7.49 -0.87
C GLY A 178 -18.53 6.88 -1.81
N ALA A 179 -17.35 7.51 -1.84
CA ALA A 179 -16.25 7.10 -2.70
C ALA A 179 -15.53 5.86 -2.16
N VAL A 180 -14.99 5.03 -3.07
CA VAL A 180 -14.26 3.79 -2.77
C VAL A 180 -13.16 4.01 -1.71
N ARG A 181 -12.31 5.01 -1.90
CA ARG A 181 -11.21 5.32 -0.95
C ARG A 181 -11.66 5.69 0.47
N ALA A 182 -12.89 6.17 0.63
CA ALA A 182 -13.43 6.55 1.93
C ALA A 182 -14.00 5.32 2.66
N LEU A 183 -14.52 4.37 1.88
CA LEU A 183 -15.10 3.12 2.36
C LEU A 183 -14.04 2.09 2.76
N ILE A 184 -12.97 1.97 1.97
CA ILE A 184 -11.97 0.91 2.10
C ILE A 184 -10.65 1.48 2.62
N LYS A 185 -10.13 0.91 3.70
CA LYS A 185 -8.80 1.22 4.24
C LYS A 185 -8.06 -0.08 4.56
N PRO A 186 -6.88 -0.34 3.97
CA PRO A 186 -6.07 -1.52 4.28
C PRO A 186 -5.80 -1.62 5.79
N SER A 187 -6.31 -2.69 6.41
CA SER A 187 -6.14 -2.96 7.83
C SER A 187 -4.81 -3.69 8.10
N ASP A 188 -4.42 -3.78 9.38
CA ASP A 188 -3.28 -4.60 9.77
C ASP A 188 -3.56 -6.09 9.56
N ALA A 189 -4.81 -6.54 9.77
CA ALA A 189 -5.21 -7.92 9.53
C ALA A 189 -5.06 -8.30 8.05
N PHE A 190 -5.49 -7.42 7.15
CA PHE A 190 -5.27 -7.54 5.71
C PHE A 190 -3.77 -7.58 5.38
N GLY A 191 -3.01 -6.57 5.82
CA GLY A 191 -1.59 -6.47 5.50
C GLY A 191 -0.80 -7.67 6.00
N THR A 192 -1.11 -8.16 7.20
CA THR A 192 -0.46 -9.34 7.79
C THR A 192 -0.80 -10.61 7.00
N PHE A 193 -2.08 -10.83 6.68
CA PHE A 193 -2.50 -12.00 5.92
C PHE A 193 -1.82 -12.05 4.54
N VAL A 194 -1.86 -10.94 3.79
CA VAL A 194 -1.25 -10.86 2.46
C VAL A 194 0.27 -10.97 2.54
N ARG A 195 0.93 -10.32 3.51
CA ARG A 195 2.37 -10.48 3.72
C ARG A 195 2.73 -11.94 3.96
N ASP A 196 2.06 -12.61 4.90
CA ASP A 196 2.41 -13.98 5.29
C ASP A 196 2.06 -14.99 4.21
N THR A 197 1.01 -14.74 3.43
CA THR A 197 0.50 -15.66 2.41
C THR A 197 1.12 -15.45 1.04
N LEU A 198 1.26 -14.19 0.60
CA LEU A 198 1.67 -13.83 -0.76
C LEU A 198 3.08 -13.22 -0.83
N VAL A 199 3.75 -12.90 0.28
CA VAL A 199 5.10 -12.29 0.25
C VAL A 199 6.14 -13.15 0.97
N LEU A 200 5.82 -13.68 2.15
CA LEU A 200 6.77 -14.42 2.99
C LEU A 200 6.52 -15.93 3.00
N ASN A 201 5.71 -16.43 2.04
CA ASN A 201 5.39 -17.85 1.93
C ASN A 201 6.33 -18.58 0.95
N ASP A 202 7.03 -19.60 1.43
CA ASP A 202 7.97 -20.41 0.64
C ASP A 202 7.44 -20.85 -0.73
N THR A 203 6.21 -21.39 -0.76
CA THR A 203 5.61 -21.93 -1.99
C THR A 203 5.35 -20.84 -3.02
N VAL A 204 4.92 -19.66 -2.58
CA VAL A 204 4.70 -18.50 -3.45
C VAL A 204 6.02 -17.97 -4.01
N GLN A 205 7.07 -17.96 -3.20
CA GLN A 205 8.37 -17.43 -3.62
C GLN A 205 9.07 -18.34 -4.64
N GLU A 206 8.79 -19.64 -4.61
CA GLU A 206 9.18 -20.55 -5.70
C GLU A 206 8.55 -20.17 -7.03
N GLN A 207 7.34 -19.61 -7.04
CA GLN A 207 6.71 -19.13 -8.27
C GLN A 207 7.31 -17.79 -8.71
N TYR A 208 7.48 -16.86 -7.78
CA TYR A 208 8.05 -15.54 -8.07
C TYR A 208 9.49 -15.60 -8.57
N SER A 209 10.28 -16.58 -8.15
CA SER A 209 11.64 -16.78 -8.67
C SER A 209 11.67 -17.24 -10.14
N ARG A 210 10.59 -17.87 -10.64
CA ARG A 210 10.45 -18.29 -12.04
C ARG A 210 10.09 -17.13 -12.97
N GLY A 211 9.27 -16.19 -12.50
CA GLY A 211 8.86 -15.00 -13.25
C GLY A 211 9.88 -13.87 -13.18
N LYS A 212 10.12 -13.16 -14.28
CA LYS A 212 11.01 -11.98 -14.31
C LYS A 212 10.57 -10.91 -13.30
N TYR A 213 9.27 -10.68 -13.22
CA TYR A 213 8.66 -9.57 -12.49
C TYR A 213 8.29 -9.88 -11.03
N GLY A 214 8.53 -11.11 -10.55
CA GLY A 214 8.33 -11.50 -9.15
C GLY A 214 9.63 -11.49 -8.31
N ARG A 215 10.78 -11.31 -8.96
CA ARG A 215 12.09 -11.47 -8.32
C ARG A 215 12.34 -10.49 -7.18
N HIS A 216 11.73 -9.31 -7.18
CA HIS A 216 11.85 -8.37 -6.08
C HIS A 216 11.21 -8.91 -4.80
N LEU A 217 10.01 -9.51 -4.87
CA LEU A 217 9.40 -10.17 -3.71
C LEU A 217 10.20 -11.41 -3.26
N ALA A 218 10.71 -12.19 -4.22
CA ALA A 218 11.60 -13.31 -3.93
C ALA A 218 12.89 -12.87 -3.22
N ALA A 219 13.45 -11.72 -3.61
CA ALA A 219 14.61 -11.12 -2.96
C ALA A 219 14.28 -10.68 -1.52
N TYR A 220 13.13 -10.05 -1.29
CA TYR A 220 12.68 -9.70 0.07
C TYR A 220 12.52 -10.93 0.96
N HIS A 221 11.92 -12.00 0.44
CA HIS A 221 11.78 -13.24 1.19
C HIS A 221 13.14 -13.90 1.48
N ALA A 222 14.03 -13.98 0.49
CA ALA A 222 15.37 -14.51 0.69
C ALA A 222 16.15 -13.70 1.73
N TYR A 223 16.03 -12.37 1.68
CA TYR A 223 16.59 -11.46 2.67
C TYR A 223 16.07 -11.75 4.08
N ARG A 224 14.75 -11.87 4.20
CA ARG A 224 14.06 -12.21 5.44
C ARG A 224 14.51 -13.58 5.98
N LYS A 225 14.67 -14.60 5.13
CA LYS A 225 15.23 -15.91 5.48
C LYS A 225 16.69 -15.85 5.93
N SER A 226 17.50 -15.00 5.33
CA SER A 226 18.86 -14.76 5.81
C SER A 226 18.84 -14.26 7.24
N ILE A 227 17.96 -13.34 7.61
CA ILE A 227 17.80 -12.87 9.00
C ILE A 227 17.33 -14.02 9.92
N ASP A 228 16.40 -14.87 9.50
CA ASP A 228 16.01 -16.06 10.30
C ASP A 228 17.20 -17.01 10.51
N ALA A 229 17.98 -17.27 9.47
CA ALA A 229 19.18 -18.09 9.57
C ALA A 229 20.22 -17.47 10.52
N MET A 230 20.33 -16.13 10.53
CA MET A 230 21.11 -15.41 11.54
C MET A 230 20.56 -15.68 12.93
N VAL A 231 19.27 -15.44 13.19
CA VAL A 231 18.65 -15.65 14.51
C VAL A 231 18.82 -17.09 15.00
N ALA A 232 18.71 -18.06 14.10
CA ALA A 232 18.79 -19.49 14.41
C ALA A 232 20.24 -20.01 14.61
N ASN A 233 21.27 -19.19 14.34
CA ASN A 233 22.65 -19.65 14.43
C ASN A 233 23.01 -20.09 15.86
N PRO A 234 23.47 -21.34 16.07
CA PRO A 234 23.81 -21.86 17.39
C PRO A 234 24.98 -21.13 18.07
N ALA A 235 25.82 -20.41 17.31
CA ALA A 235 26.90 -19.58 17.85
C ALA A 235 26.37 -18.53 18.85
N TRP A 236 25.15 -18.02 18.65
CA TRP A 236 24.54 -17.06 19.58
C TRP A 236 24.23 -17.67 20.94
N ASN A 237 23.77 -18.94 20.98
CA ASN A 237 23.55 -19.62 22.27
C ASN A 237 24.86 -19.81 23.03
N GLN A 238 25.95 -20.11 22.33
CA GLN A 238 27.27 -20.24 22.95
C GLN A 238 27.74 -18.91 23.55
N LEU A 239 27.50 -17.82 22.83
CA LEU A 239 27.82 -16.47 23.28
C LEU A 239 26.92 -16.04 24.45
N ASP A 240 25.62 -16.35 24.43
CA ASP A 240 24.69 -16.11 25.55
C ASP A 240 25.13 -16.86 26.81
N VAL A 241 25.48 -18.14 26.68
CA VAL A 241 26.00 -18.96 27.78
C VAL A 241 27.31 -18.37 28.31
N ALA A 242 28.21 -17.93 27.44
CA ALA A 242 29.47 -17.30 27.84
C ALA A 242 29.25 -15.98 28.59
N VAL A 243 28.32 -15.13 28.10
CA VAL A 243 27.94 -13.87 28.75
C VAL A 243 27.36 -14.14 30.15
N VAL A 244 26.42 -15.07 30.30
CA VAL A 244 25.84 -15.43 31.60
C VAL A 244 26.91 -15.97 32.56
N ARG A 245 27.83 -16.81 32.07
CA ARG A 245 28.96 -17.33 32.88
C ARG A 245 29.90 -16.21 33.31
N LEU A 246 30.19 -15.25 32.44
CA LEU A 246 31.04 -14.10 32.77
C LEU A 246 30.36 -13.21 33.83
N PHE A 247 29.08 -12.90 33.64
CA PHE A 247 28.30 -12.14 34.63
C PHE A 247 28.28 -12.85 35.98
N ALA A 248 28.02 -14.15 36.02
CA ALA A 248 28.03 -14.91 37.28
C ALA A 248 29.43 -14.93 37.94
N SER A 249 30.49 -15.07 37.13
CA SER A 249 31.88 -15.04 37.61
C SER A 249 32.24 -13.71 38.27
N ASN A 250 31.78 -12.58 37.71
CA ASN A 250 31.99 -11.25 38.28
C ASN A 250 31.32 -11.08 39.66
N TRP A 251 30.37 -11.96 39.99
CA TRP A 251 29.69 -12.02 41.30
C TRP A 251 30.19 -13.19 42.16
N GLY A 252 31.33 -13.81 41.79
CA GLY A 252 31.93 -14.92 42.52
C GLY A 252 31.22 -16.27 42.34
N VAL A 253 30.32 -16.39 41.36
CA VAL A 253 29.56 -17.62 41.08
C VAL A 253 30.11 -18.31 39.84
N ALA A 254 30.72 -19.47 40.03
CA ALA A 254 31.18 -20.30 38.92
C ALA A 254 30.01 -21.12 38.34
N LEU A 255 29.50 -20.71 37.18
CA LEU A 255 28.46 -21.46 36.45
C LEU A 255 29.08 -22.42 35.42
N SER A 256 28.58 -23.66 35.42
CA SER A 256 28.78 -24.58 34.30
C SER A 256 27.99 -24.09 33.07
N SER A 257 28.38 -24.50 31.86
CA SER A 257 27.62 -24.18 30.64
C SER A 257 26.18 -24.70 30.70
N ASN A 258 25.96 -25.85 31.35
CA ASN A 258 24.65 -26.45 31.46
C ASN A 258 23.75 -25.69 32.45
N ASP A 259 24.33 -25.16 33.53
CA ASP A 259 23.57 -24.35 34.50
C ASP A 259 23.28 -22.95 33.98
N ALA A 260 24.23 -22.34 33.25
CA ALA A 260 24.00 -21.09 32.52
C ALA A 260 22.89 -21.26 31.46
N GLN A 261 22.87 -22.36 30.70
CA GLN A 261 21.79 -22.64 29.76
C GLN A 261 20.44 -22.79 30.45
N LYS A 262 20.35 -23.53 31.56
CA LYS A 262 19.11 -23.65 32.36
C LYS A 262 18.62 -22.30 32.89
N ILE A 263 19.53 -21.38 33.23
CA ILE A 263 19.19 -20.03 33.65
C ILE A 263 18.59 -19.25 32.48
N ILE A 264 19.21 -19.31 31.29
CA ILE A 264 18.69 -18.70 30.05
C ILE A 264 17.30 -19.25 29.72
N ASP A 265 17.14 -20.58 29.72
CA ASP A 265 15.87 -21.23 29.39
C ASP A 265 14.74 -20.83 30.36
N LYS A 266 15.05 -20.74 31.66
CA LYS A 266 14.09 -20.28 32.68
C LYS A 266 13.79 -18.79 32.55
N ALA A 267 14.79 -17.96 32.26
CA ALA A 267 14.62 -16.53 32.09
C ALA A 267 13.71 -16.23 30.89
N ASN A 268 13.88 -16.95 29.78
CA ASN A 268 13.02 -16.84 28.60
C ASN A 268 11.54 -17.17 28.86
N VAL A 269 11.22 -17.99 29.88
CA VAL A 269 9.83 -18.32 30.27
C VAL A 269 9.24 -17.31 31.26
N ILE A 270 10.09 -16.74 32.14
CA ILE A 270 9.66 -15.88 33.25
C ILE A 270 9.53 -14.43 32.81
N ILE A 271 10.45 -13.92 31.99
CA ILE A 271 10.53 -12.51 31.66
C ILE A 271 9.30 -11.99 30.91
N PRO A 272 8.72 -12.71 29.92
CA PRO A 272 7.46 -12.27 29.30
C PRO A 272 6.31 -12.11 30.30
N LYS A 273 6.34 -12.85 31.43
CA LYS A 273 5.33 -12.78 32.51
C LYS A 273 5.62 -11.67 33.53
N VAL A 274 6.90 -11.37 33.79
CA VAL A 274 7.33 -10.30 34.71
C VAL A 274 7.14 -8.92 34.07
N GLN A 275 7.28 -8.82 32.75
CA GLN A 275 7.10 -7.57 32.02
C GLN A 275 5.65 -7.11 31.89
N ALA A 276 4.68 -8.01 32.08
CA ALA A 276 3.28 -7.62 32.31
C ALA A 276 3.10 -6.76 33.58
N GLY A 277 4.13 -6.62 34.44
CA GLY A 277 4.18 -5.72 35.60
C GLY A 277 5.01 -4.44 35.41
N GLU A 278 5.41 -4.09 34.18
CA GLU A 278 6.30 -2.94 33.84
C GLU A 278 5.72 -1.53 34.10
N ASP A 279 4.45 -1.40 34.50
CA ASP A 279 3.82 -0.12 34.89
C ASP A 279 4.60 0.63 36.00
N ARG A 280 5.42 -0.09 36.78
CA ARG A 280 6.23 0.47 37.88
C ARG A 280 7.53 1.15 37.41
N ILE A 281 8.12 0.69 36.31
CA ILE A 281 9.30 1.33 35.70
C ILE A 281 8.85 2.55 34.89
N GLN A 282 7.67 2.47 34.27
CA GLN A 282 6.99 3.61 33.65
C GLN A 282 6.80 4.77 34.65
N SER A 283 6.39 4.46 35.88
CA SER A 283 6.28 5.44 36.98
C SER A 283 7.61 6.09 37.32
N LEU A 284 8.70 5.33 37.41
CA LEU A 284 10.02 5.87 37.77
C LEU A 284 10.63 6.76 36.68
N ALA A 285 10.38 6.42 35.40
CA ALA A 285 10.78 7.24 34.27
C ALA A 285 9.97 8.56 34.22
N ASN A 286 8.66 8.50 34.50
CA ASN A 286 7.82 9.69 34.64
C ASN A 286 8.28 10.57 35.82
N ASP A 287 8.69 9.98 36.94
CA ASP A 287 9.24 10.70 38.09
C ASP A 287 10.58 11.38 37.77
N LEU A 288 11.44 10.73 36.98
CA LEU A 288 12.70 11.32 36.52
C LEU A 288 12.45 12.53 35.59
N VAL A 289 11.47 12.43 34.68
CA VAL A 289 11.05 13.53 33.79
C VAL A 289 10.47 14.72 34.57
N ASN A 290 9.66 14.44 35.59
CA ASN A 290 9.14 15.47 36.51
C ASN A 290 10.28 16.16 37.28
N ALA A 291 11.31 15.42 37.68
CA ALA A 291 12.49 15.98 38.34
C ALA A 291 13.33 16.87 37.42
N THR A 292 13.43 16.55 36.11
CA THR A 292 14.11 17.40 35.12
C THR A 292 13.33 18.67 34.80
N GLN A 293 12.00 18.61 34.76
CA GLN A 293 11.15 19.81 34.62
C GLN A 293 11.36 20.79 35.79
N HIS A 294 11.49 20.28 37.02
CA HIS A 294 11.82 21.11 38.17
C HIS A 294 13.22 21.74 38.10
N LEU A 295 14.18 21.10 37.42
CA LEU A 295 15.51 21.65 37.19
C LEU A 295 15.48 22.80 36.15
N ASP A 296 14.61 22.68 35.15
CA ASP A 296 14.39 23.68 34.10
C ASP A 296 13.74 24.96 34.67
N ASP A 297 12.75 24.80 35.55
CA ASP A 297 12.14 25.92 36.29
C ASP A 297 13.15 26.66 37.18
N ALA A 298 14.09 25.93 37.79
CA ALA A 298 15.14 26.51 38.64
C ALA A 298 16.19 27.28 37.83
N LEU A 299 16.62 26.74 36.68
CA LEU A 299 17.55 27.42 35.76
C LEU A 299 16.92 28.69 35.16
N PHE A 300 15.64 28.64 34.78
CA PHE A 300 14.93 29.80 34.24
C PHE A 300 14.56 30.84 35.30
N SER A 301 14.34 30.44 36.55
CA SER A 301 14.25 31.37 37.68
C SER A 301 15.53 32.19 37.86
N GLY A 302 16.70 31.57 37.66
CA GLY A 302 18.01 32.26 37.66
C GLY A 302 18.13 33.31 36.55
N VAL A 303 17.71 32.99 35.32
CA VAL A 303 17.70 33.93 34.19
C VAL A 303 16.70 35.06 34.40
N LYS A 304 15.51 34.76 34.95
CA LYS A 304 14.49 35.75 35.31
C LYS A 304 15.01 36.71 36.38
N THR A 305 15.70 36.19 37.39
CA THR A 305 16.34 37.00 38.44
C THR A 305 17.43 37.89 37.87
N ALA A 306 18.31 37.37 37.00
CA ALA A 306 19.32 38.18 36.32
C ALA A 306 18.71 39.29 35.45
N THR A 307 17.58 39.02 34.79
CA THR A 307 16.84 40.01 33.99
C THR A 307 16.21 41.10 34.87
N GLN A 308 15.70 40.74 36.05
CA GLN A 308 15.17 41.70 37.03
C GLN A 308 16.27 42.60 37.62
N THR A 309 17.47 42.07 37.87
CA THR A 309 18.63 42.87 38.30
C THR A 309 19.06 43.87 37.22
N VAL A 310 18.99 43.48 35.94
CA VAL A 310 19.24 44.43 34.83
C VAL A 310 18.19 45.54 34.80
N PHE A 311 16.91 45.21 35.04
CA PHE A 311 15.84 46.20 35.15
C PHE A 311 16.00 47.16 36.35
N SER A 312 16.50 46.69 37.50
CA SER A 312 16.74 47.57 38.66
C SER A 312 17.87 48.56 38.39
N VAL A 313 18.94 48.12 37.71
CA VAL A 313 20.05 48.99 37.29
C VAL A 313 19.58 50.02 36.26
N GLU A 314 18.67 49.67 35.35
CA GLU A 314 18.06 50.64 34.41
C GLU A 314 17.26 51.73 35.15
N GLN A 315 16.51 51.37 36.19
CA GLN A 315 15.77 52.34 37.01
C GLN A 315 16.71 53.28 37.78
N GLU A 316 17.83 52.77 38.29
CA GLU A 316 18.86 53.59 38.95
C GLU A 316 19.50 54.58 37.97
N ILE A 317 19.84 54.14 36.76
CA ILE A 317 20.38 55.01 35.70
C ILE A 317 19.36 56.09 35.32
N LEU A 318 18.08 55.73 35.19
CA LEU A 318 17.01 56.67 34.86
C LEU A 318 16.81 57.71 35.99
N GLN A 319 16.85 57.29 37.25
CA GLN A 319 16.78 58.22 38.39
C GLN A 319 17.97 59.17 38.43
N LEU A 320 19.18 58.67 38.19
CA LEU A 320 20.38 59.50 38.07
C LEU A 320 20.24 60.54 36.96
N HIS A 321 19.68 60.15 35.81
CA HIS A 321 19.41 61.08 34.70
C HIS A 321 18.44 62.19 35.09
N LEU A 322 17.34 61.85 35.78
CA LEU A 322 16.37 62.84 36.27
C LEU A 322 16.97 63.78 37.32
N GLN A 323 17.82 63.27 38.21
CA GLN A 323 18.53 64.09 39.21
C GLN A 323 19.50 65.08 38.55
N ILE A 324 20.27 64.63 37.56
CA ILE A 324 21.20 65.47 36.80
C ILE A 324 20.42 66.56 36.05
N SER A 325 19.34 66.20 35.35
CA SER A 325 18.50 67.17 34.62
C SER A 325 17.83 68.19 35.55
N SER A 326 17.36 67.75 36.72
CA SER A 326 16.80 68.64 37.75
C SER A 326 17.84 69.62 38.28
N LYS A 327 19.07 69.15 38.56
CA LYS A 327 20.19 70.01 39.01
C LYS A 327 20.61 70.99 37.92
N GLU A 328 20.60 70.58 36.65
CA GLU A 328 20.87 71.46 35.52
C GLU A 328 19.84 72.58 35.40
N SER A 329 18.54 72.27 35.53
CA SER A 329 17.46 73.27 35.53
C SER A 329 17.57 74.26 36.70
N GLU A 330 18.05 73.80 37.87
CA GLU A 330 18.30 74.65 39.03
C GLU A 330 19.46 75.63 38.77
N LEU A 331 20.55 75.13 38.19
CA LEU A 331 21.74 75.93 37.86
C LEU A 331 21.42 76.97 36.76
N ARG A 332 20.72 76.57 35.70
CA ARG A 332 20.33 77.49 34.61
C ARG A 332 19.35 78.57 35.09
N ARG A 333 18.48 78.29 36.07
CA ARG A 333 17.59 79.31 36.67
C ARG A 333 18.33 80.33 37.52
N LYS A 334 19.43 79.96 38.16
CA LYS A 334 20.26 80.87 38.97
C LYS A 334 21.27 81.67 38.12
N ALA A 335 21.60 81.19 36.93
CA ALA A 335 22.50 81.85 35.99
C ALA A 335 21.76 82.76 34.99
N SER A 336 21.07 83.80 35.46
CA SER A 336 20.68 84.90 34.58
C SER A 336 21.92 85.75 34.29
N CYS A 337 22.66 85.42 33.22
CA CYS A 337 23.86 86.18 32.89
C CYS A 337 23.50 87.67 32.70
N PRO A 338 24.22 88.62 33.34
CA PRO A 338 23.98 90.05 33.17
C PRO A 338 24.06 90.43 31.70
N LYS A 339 23.30 91.42 31.21
CA LYS A 339 23.44 91.84 29.81
C LYS A 339 24.87 92.32 29.56
N LYS A 340 25.52 91.87 28.49
CA LYS A 340 26.95 92.09 28.16
C LYS A 340 27.45 93.53 28.35
N TRP A 341 26.59 94.53 28.20
CA TRP A 341 26.93 95.95 28.34
C TRP A 341 26.92 96.47 29.79
N GLN A 342 26.25 95.78 30.72
CA GLN A 342 26.17 96.16 32.14
C GLN A 342 27.36 95.63 32.94
N ASP A 343 27.82 94.42 32.62
CA ASP A 343 29.04 93.83 33.19
C ASP A 343 29.69 92.90 32.14
N PRO A 344 30.60 93.44 31.31
CA PRO A 344 31.25 92.67 30.25
C PRO A 344 32.06 91.50 30.79
N PHE A 345 32.68 91.65 31.96
CA PHE A 345 33.55 90.64 32.55
C PHE A 345 32.74 89.52 33.22
N GLY A 346 31.71 89.88 34.00
CA GLY A 346 30.76 88.94 34.58
C GLY A 346 29.95 88.19 33.52
N TYR A 347 29.56 88.85 32.42
CA TYR A 347 28.93 88.17 31.27
C TYR A 347 29.85 87.14 30.63
N HIS A 348 31.13 87.44 30.44
CA HIS A 348 32.09 86.52 29.82
C HIS A 348 32.46 85.34 30.74
N ALA A 349 32.60 85.59 32.05
CA ALA A 349 32.79 84.52 33.04
C ALA A 349 31.54 83.62 33.15
N CYS A 350 30.34 84.21 33.11
CA CYS A 350 29.07 83.47 33.09
C CYS A 350 28.91 82.64 31.81
N GLN A 351 29.26 83.18 30.63
CA GLN A 351 29.27 82.41 29.39
C GLN A 351 30.27 81.26 29.45
N LYS A 352 31.50 81.48 29.92
CA LYS A 352 32.48 80.39 30.09
C LYS A 352 31.99 79.31 31.06
N ALA A 353 31.31 79.69 32.14
CA ALA A 353 30.72 78.72 33.07
C ALA A 353 29.60 77.92 32.40
N ASN A 354 28.73 78.56 31.62
CA ASN A 354 27.70 77.88 30.82
C ASN A 354 28.31 76.97 29.75
N ASP A 355 29.36 77.39 29.06
CA ASP A 355 30.07 76.58 28.06
C ASP A 355 30.71 75.33 28.69
N VAL A 356 31.26 75.45 29.92
CA VAL A 356 31.80 74.31 30.67
C VAL A 356 30.67 73.37 31.12
N ILE A 357 29.53 73.91 31.57
CA ILE A 357 28.34 73.12 31.92
C ILE A 357 27.82 72.37 30.68
N ASP A 358 27.71 73.06 29.54
CA ASP A 358 27.26 72.45 28.27
C ASP A 358 28.25 71.39 27.77
N SER A 359 29.56 71.60 27.96
CA SER A 359 30.60 70.63 27.63
C SER A 359 30.55 69.38 28.52
N ILE A 360 30.34 69.55 29.84
CA ILE A 360 30.14 68.45 30.78
C ILE A 360 28.87 67.68 30.44
N ASN A 361 27.76 68.38 30.15
CA ASN A 361 26.50 67.76 29.77
C ASN A 361 26.62 66.99 28.45
N GLY A 362 27.34 67.53 27.46
CA GLY A 362 27.65 66.83 26.22
C GLY A 362 28.44 65.54 26.47
N SER A 363 29.44 65.59 27.36
CA SER A 363 30.27 64.43 27.71
C SER A 363 29.49 63.36 28.47
N VAL A 364 28.64 63.77 29.41
CA VAL A 364 27.76 62.88 30.19
C VAL A 364 26.71 62.23 29.29
N ASN A 365 26.06 62.99 28.41
CA ASN A 365 25.06 62.46 27.48
C ASN A 365 25.68 61.51 26.45
N ALA A 366 26.89 61.80 25.96
CA ALA A 366 27.63 60.89 25.08
C ALA A 366 28.02 59.59 25.79
N ALA A 367 28.48 59.67 27.05
CA ALA A 367 28.80 58.50 27.85
C ALA A 367 27.55 57.64 28.15
N LEU A 368 26.42 58.28 28.51
CA LEU A 368 25.13 57.61 28.71
C LEU A 368 24.59 56.98 27.44
N GLY A 369 24.67 57.67 26.29
CA GLY A 369 24.29 57.12 24.99
C GLY A 369 25.11 55.88 24.63
N SER A 370 26.42 55.92 24.88
CA SER A 370 27.30 54.75 24.68
C SER A 370 26.95 53.59 25.61
N LEU A 371 26.65 53.86 26.89
CA LEU A 371 26.25 52.84 27.85
C LEU A 371 24.90 52.20 27.47
N ASN A 372 23.90 53.01 27.10
CA ASN A 372 22.59 52.54 26.66
C ASN A 372 22.70 51.69 25.38
N GLY A 373 23.54 52.09 24.42
CA GLY A 373 23.82 51.31 23.22
C GLY A 373 24.47 49.96 23.54
N LYS A 374 25.46 49.93 24.45
CA LYS A 374 26.12 48.69 24.89
C LYS A 374 25.17 47.78 25.68
N LEU A 375 24.29 48.35 26.50
CA LEU A 375 23.30 47.62 27.28
C LEU A 375 22.23 47.00 26.38
N ALA A 376 21.71 47.74 25.40
CA ALA A 376 20.76 47.23 24.41
C ALA A 376 21.35 46.10 23.56
N ALA A 377 22.61 46.23 23.12
CA ALA A 377 23.31 45.17 22.38
C ALA A 377 23.49 43.91 23.24
N LYS A 378 23.87 44.07 24.52
CA LYS A 378 23.98 42.93 25.46
C LYS A 378 22.63 42.28 25.78
N ARG A 379 21.55 43.07 25.85
CA ARG A 379 20.17 42.57 26.00
C ARG A 379 19.78 41.69 24.81
N GLN A 380 20.03 42.15 23.59
CA GLN A 380 19.73 41.36 22.39
C GLN A 380 20.58 40.08 22.33
N GLN A 381 21.84 40.16 22.74
CA GLN A 381 22.73 39.00 22.79
C GLN A 381 22.31 37.96 23.84
N LEU A 382 21.90 38.40 25.03
CA LEU A 382 21.35 37.53 26.09
C LEU A 382 20.01 36.92 25.68
N LEU A 383 19.12 37.68 25.04
CA LEU A 383 17.84 37.17 24.57
C LEU A 383 18.04 36.09 23.49
N GLN A 384 18.90 36.37 22.50
CA GLN A 384 19.22 35.41 21.44
C GLN A 384 19.92 34.16 21.97
N ALA A 385 20.86 34.31 22.91
CA ALA A 385 21.49 33.18 23.57
C ALA A 385 20.48 32.36 24.39
N SER A 386 19.54 33.00 25.09
CA SER A 386 18.51 32.30 25.87
C SER A 386 17.50 31.56 24.98
N ILE A 387 17.14 32.12 23.82
CA ILE A 387 16.27 31.44 22.83
C ILE A 387 17.01 30.26 22.20
N ALA A 388 18.28 30.45 21.81
CA ALA A 388 19.09 29.38 21.24
C ALA A 388 19.33 28.23 22.24
N VAL A 389 19.56 28.54 23.52
CA VAL A 389 19.69 27.52 24.58
C VAL A 389 18.35 26.84 24.84
N ARG A 390 17.22 27.57 24.85
CA ARG A 390 15.87 26.98 24.97
C ARG A 390 15.58 26.04 23.81
N ASP A 391 15.82 26.46 22.57
CA ASP A 391 15.51 25.68 21.39
C ASP A 391 16.44 24.46 21.28
N ALA A 392 17.72 24.60 21.68
CA ALA A 392 18.65 23.47 21.82
C ALA A 392 18.26 22.52 22.96
N ALA A 393 17.76 23.03 24.09
CA ALA A 393 17.29 22.23 25.22
C ALA A 393 15.98 21.50 24.89
N VAL A 394 15.03 22.13 24.20
CA VAL A 394 13.78 21.51 23.73
C VAL A 394 14.07 20.45 22.66
N ALA A 395 15.00 20.72 21.74
CA ALA A 395 15.45 19.72 20.76
C ALA A 395 16.16 18.55 21.44
N SER A 396 17.01 18.81 22.44
CA SER A 396 17.72 17.77 23.21
C SER A 396 16.77 17.00 24.13
N GLN A 397 15.75 17.63 24.70
CA GLN A 397 14.73 17.00 25.55
C GLN A 397 13.85 16.07 24.72
N LYS A 398 13.41 16.50 23.53
CA LYS A 398 12.73 15.62 22.58
C LYS A 398 13.62 14.45 22.20
N LEU A 399 14.89 14.69 21.89
CA LEU A 399 15.85 13.63 21.56
C LEU A 399 16.08 12.67 22.73
N VAL A 400 16.17 13.15 23.97
CA VAL A 400 16.35 12.31 25.18
C VAL A 400 15.07 11.53 25.49
N GLN A 401 13.88 12.12 25.33
CA GLN A 401 12.61 11.43 25.50
C GLN A 401 12.42 10.36 24.43
N ILE A 402 12.80 10.66 23.19
CA ILE A 402 12.83 9.72 22.06
C ILE A 402 13.83 8.59 22.32
N VAL A 403 15.05 8.91 22.74
CA VAL A 403 16.10 7.90 23.01
C VAL A 403 15.74 7.06 24.23
N SER A 404 15.08 7.64 25.23
CA SER A 404 14.60 6.92 26.41
C SER A 404 13.40 6.03 26.08
N ASN A 405 12.44 6.51 25.30
CA ASN A 405 11.31 5.70 24.82
C ASN A 405 11.81 4.60 23.86
N ALA A 406 12.72 4.91 22.95
CA ALA A 406 13.37 3.91 22.10
C ALA A 406 14.19 2.91 22.92
N ALA A 407 14.82 3.31 24.03
CA ALA A 407 15.53 2.40 24.94
C ALA A 407 14.57 1.54 25.79
N ILE A 408 13.40 2.08 26.16
CA ILE A 408 12.33 1.38 26.88
C ILE A 408 11.61 0.40 25.95
N ASP A 409 11.18 0.82 24.77
CA ASP A 409 10.61 -0.03 23.71
C ASP A 409 11.63 -1.09 23.27
N PHE A 410 12.92 -0.74 23.22
CA PHE A 410 14.00 -1.69 23.01
C PHE A 410 14.12 -2.70 24.16
N SER A 411 14.02 -2.27 25.42
CA SER A 411 13.99 -3.17 26.59
C SER A 411 12.76 -4.10 26.56
N GLN A 412 11.63 -3.61 26.07
CA GLN A 412 10.40 -4.38 25.87
C GLN A 412 10.53 -5.38 24.71
N ARG A 413 11.20 -5.01 23.61
CA ARG A 413 11.49 -5.90 22.47
C ARG A 413 12.52 -6.98 22.80
N MET A 414 13.54 -6.64 23.59
CA MET A 414 14.45 -7.60 24.24
C MET A 414 13.71 -8.55 25.19
N GLY A 415 12.49 -8.22 25.60
CA GLY A 415 11.64 -9.02 26.47
C GLY A 415 11.19 -10.37 25.91
N GLN A 416 11.21 -10.54 24.59
CA GLN A 416 10.84 -11.83 23.96
C GLN A 416 11.98 -12.86 23.97
N ASN A 417 13.23 -12.43 24.20
CA ASN A 417 14.39 -13.32 24.26
C ASN A 417 15.52 -12.66 25.07
N THR A 418 15.96 -13.32 26.14
CA THR A 418 17.00 -12.78 27.05
C THR A 418 18.39 -12.69 26.43
N SER A 419 18.56 -13.19 25.22
CA SER A 419 19.82 -13.11 24.49
C SER A 419 20.15 -11.66 24.09
N PRO A 420 21.31 -11.11 24.50
CA PRO A 420 21.79 -9.79 24.05
C PRO A 420 21.97 -9.66 22.53
N ILE A 421 21.95 -10.77 21.78
CA ILE A 421 22.18 -10.80 20.34
C ILE A 421 20.98 -11.33 19.55
N LYS A 422 20.32 -12.39 20.02
CA LYS A 422 19.08 -12.87 19.37
C LYS A 422 17.94 -11.88 19.58
N GLY A 423 17.87 -11.20 20.72
CA GLY A 423 16.86 -10.16 20.96
C GLY A 423 16.86 -9.07 19.88
N PRO A 424 18.00 -8.40 19.60
CA PRO A 424 18.09 -7.40 18.53
C PRO A 424 17.85 -7.96 17.13
N LEU A 425 18.32 -9.18 16.82
CA LEU A 425 18.08 -9.82 15.52
C LEU A 425 16.60 -10.20 15.31
N MET A 426 15.92 -10.66 16.36
CA MET A 426 14.47 -10.90 16.34
C MET A 426 13.68 -9.59 16.22
N GLY A 427 14.16 -8.52 16.88
CA GLY A 427 13.61 -7.17 16.71
C GLY A 427 13.71 -6.69 15.26
N TRP A 428 14.88 -6.84 14.65
CA TRP A 428 15.08 -6.51 13.24
C TRP A 428 14.21 -7.34 12.31
N ARG A 429 14.17 -8.67 12.51
CA ARG A 429 13.25 -9.58 11.80
C ARG A 429 11.81 -9.07 11.85
N ASN A 430 11.34 -8.66 13.03
CA ASN A 430 10.00 -8.13 13.21
C ASN A 430 9.81 -6.77 12.51
N ASP A 431 10.83 -5.92 12.47
CA ASP A 431 10.76 -4.65 11.76
C ASP A 431 10.68 -4.84 10.24
N VAL A 432 11.33 -5.87 9.69
CA VAL A 432 11.16 -6.27 8.28
C VAL A 432 9.74 -6.79 8.04
N ASP A 433 9.21 -7.60 8.95
CA ASP A 433 7.82 -8.08 8.88
C ASP A 433 6.81 -6.90 8.92
N VAL A 434 7.05 -5.88 9.74
CA VAL A 434 6.22 -4.66 9.76
C VAL A 434 6.40 -3.87 8.48
N ALA A 435 7.64 -3.65 8.00
CA ALA A 435 7.89 -2.94 6.76
C ALA A 435 7.15 -3.57 5.58
N MET A 436 7.16 -4.90 5.45
CA MET A 436 6.46 -5.60 4.37
C MET A 436 4.94 -5.61 4.55
N ARG A 437 4.43 -5.62 5.78
CA ARG A 437 2.99 -5.42 6.04
C ARG A 437 2.54 -4.04 5.56
N GLU A 438 3.32 -3.00 5.90
CA GLU A 438 3.02 -1.63 5.52
C GLU A 438 3.25 -1.38 4.03
N TYR A 439 4.16 -2.12 3.39
CA TYR A 439 4.35 -2.10 1.94
C TYR A 439 3.07 -2.54 1.23
N VAL A 440 2.52 -3.69 1.62
CA VAL A 440 1.26 -4.21 1.06
C VAL A 440 0.11 -3.23 1.29
N LYS A 441 0.01 -2.65 2.48
CA LYS A 441 -1.01 -1.63 2.76
C LYS A 441 -0.82 -0.41 1.87
N ALA A 442 0.43 0.03 1.65
CA ALA A 442 0.75 1.18 0.82
C ALA A 442 0.47 0.92 -0.66
N THR A 443 0.77 -0.27 -1.20
CA THR A 443 0.44 -0.64 -2.58
C THR A 443 -1.07 -0.62 -2.81
N SER A 444 -1.84 -1.26 -1.93
CA SER A 444 -3.30 -1.25 -2.03
C SER A 444 -3.91 0.14 -1.81
N GLN A 445 -3.39 0.93 -0.86
CA GLN A 445 -3.87 2.30 -0.65
C GLN A 445 -3.55 3.23 -1.82
N SER A 446 -2.41 3.04 -2.47
CA SER A 446 -2.01 3.80 -3.68
C SER A 446 -3.02 3.60 -4.81
N LEU A 447 -3.47 2.36 -4.99
CA LEU A 447 -4.50 2.02 -5.96
C LEU A 447 -5.89 2.52 -5.56
N LEU A 448 -6.27 2.39 -4.28
CA LEU A 448 -7.52 3.01 -3.81
C LEU A 448 -7.51 4.52 -4.05
N ASN A 449 -6.37 5.19 -3.88
CA ASN A 449 -6.22 6.61 -4.15
C ASN A 449 -6.36 6.94 -5.64
N SER A 450 -6.02 6.05 -6.58
CA SER A 450 -6.21 6.30 -8.02
C SER A 450 -7.68 6.39 -8.43
N THR A 451 -8.60 5.88 -7.59
CA THR A 451 -10.05 6.03 -7.80
C THR A 451 -10.58 7.44 -7.52
N ASP A 452 -9.77 8.32 -6.91
CA ASP A 452 -10.14 9.71 -6.62
C ASP A 452 -9.09 10.68 -7.16
N ARG A 453 -9.51 11.57 -8.07
CA ARG A 453 -8.63 12.58 -8.71
C ARG A 453 -7.99 13.56 -7.73
N ALA A 454 -8.61 13.76 -6.56
CA ALA A 454 -8.10 14.66 -5.53
C ALA A 454 -7.07 13.98 -4.62
N ALA A 455 -6.89 12.66 -4.72
CA ALA A 455 -5.94 11.91 -3.91
C ALA A 455 -4.64 11.66 -4.68
N SER A 456 -3.53 11.64 -3.96
CA SER A 456 -2.24 11.24 -4.53
C SER A 456 -2.11 9.71 -4.49
N ALA A 457 -2.04 9.09 -5.67
CA ALA A 457 -1.76 7.66 -5.78
C ALA A 457 -0.34 7.31 -5.33
N THR A 458 0.62 8.24 -5.38
CA THR A 458 2.03 7.97 -5.06
C THR A 458 2.40 8.27 -3.61
N GLU A 459 1.58 9.03 -2.89
CA GLU A 459 1.82 9.40 -1.49
C GLU A 459 1.96 8.20 -0.55
N PRO A 460 1.09 7.16 -0.59
CA PRO A 460 1.21 6.05 0.36
C PRO A 460 2.54 5.30 0.23
N LEU A 461 3.01 5.08 -1.00
CA LEU A 461 4.29 4.40 -1.25
C LEU A 461 5.50 5.31 -0.95
N SER A 462 5.39 6.62 -1.21
CA SER A 462 6.40 7.60 -0.78
C SER A 462 6.53 7.61 0.74
N ARG A 463 5.40 7.59 1.45
CA ARG A 463 5.37 7.51 2.91
C ARG A 463 5.91 6.17 3.42
N TRP A 464 5.58 5.07 2.74
CA TRP A 464 6.13 3.77 3.10
C TRP A 464 7.64 3.78 2.98
N PHE A 465 8.16 4.29 1.85
CA PHE A 465 9.58 4.44 1.64
C PHE A 465 10.17 5.27 2.78
N ASP A 466 9.72 6.51 2.96
CA ASP A 466 10.22 7.41 4.00
C ASP A 466 10.24 6.80 5.42
N CYS A 467 9.24 5.98 5.79
CA CYS A 467 9.09 5.49 7.16
C CYS A 467 9.61 4.08 7.43
N TYR A 468 9.75 3.23 6.40
CA TYR A 468 10.06 1.81 6.59
C TYR A 468 11.26 1.31 5.77
N HIS A 469 11.76 2.06 4.78
CA HIS A 469 12.87 1.57 3.96
C HIS A 469 14.16 1.31 4.76
N MET A 470 14.40 2.08 5.82
CA MET A 470 15.59 1.91 6.66
C MET A 470 15.52 0.68 7.55
N SER A 471 14.33 0.18 7.91
CA SER A 471 14.22 -1.04 8.70
C SER A 471 14.56 -2.29 7.90
N ILE A 472 14.29 -2.26 6.59
CA ILE A 472 14.85 -3.22 5.65
C ILE A 472 16.38 -3.20 5.68
N LEU A 473 17.02 -2.06 5.97
CA LEU A 473 18.48 -1.95 6.07
C LEU A 473 19.05 -2.21 7.49
N GLY A 474 18.23 -2.71 8.43
CA GLY A 474 18.69 -3.05 9.78
C GLY A 474 18.71 -1.88 10.77
N VAL A 475 18.01 -0.80 10.46
CA VAL A 475 17.73 0.28 11.42
C VAL A 475 16.43 -0.05 12.16
N ALA A 476 16.44 -0.04 13.49
CA ALA A 476 15.23 -0.31 14.27
C ALA A 476 14.09 0.63 13.85
N GLN A 477 12.85 0.12 13.76
CA GLN A 477 11.71 0.89 13.27
C GLN A 477 11.45 2.16 14.11
N GLU A 478 11.72 2.12 15.41
CA GLU A 478 11.63 3.28 16.31
C GLU A 478 12.59 4.39 15.88
N LEU A 479 13.74 4.05 15.31
CA LEU A 479 14.73 5.02 14.83
C LEU A 479 14.47 5.46 13.39
N SER A 480 13.70 4.67 12.63
CA SER A 480 13.35 4.97 11.23
C SER A 480 11.93 5.48 11.00
N GLY A 481 11.08 5.51 12.03
CA GLY A 481 9.66 5.78 11.90
C GLY A 481 9.32 7.20 11.45
N CYS A 482 8.06 7.41 11.00
CA CYS A 482 7.58 8.71 10.51
C CYS A 482 7.71 9.86 11.53
N GLU A 483 7.82 9.57 12.83
CA GLU A 483 7.97 10.57 13.90
C GLU A 483 9.41 11.10 14.04
N LEU A 484 10.41 10.45 13.43
CA LEU A 484 11.84 10.60 13.74
C LEU A 484 12.72 11.01 12.56
N ARG A 485 12.16 11.87 11.70
CA ARG A 485 12.67 12.22 10.36
C ARG A 485 14.12 12.74 10.26
N ASP A 486 14.84 13.04 11.34
CA ASP A 486 16.20 13.62 11.28
C ASP A 486 17.29 12.91 12.12
N GLY A 487 17.04 11.74 12.73
CA GLY A 487 17.94 11.18 13.76
C GLY A 487 18.89 10.05 13.36
N ALA A 488 18.50 9.14 12.45
CA ALA A 488 19.15 7.83 12.37
C ALA A 488 20.18 7.70 11.23
N ARG A 489 21.38 8.23 11.46
CA ARG A 489 22.59 7.79 10.74
C ARG A 489 23.32 6.75 11.59
N ASN A 490 22.96 5.48 11.43
CA ASN A 490 23.88 4.33 11.55
C ASN A 490 23.18 3.04 11.10
N VAL A 491 23.84 2.31 10.20
CA VAL A 491 23.40 1.07 9.57
C VAL A 491 23.96 -0.11 10.40
N VAL A 492 23.14 -1.15 10.63
CA VAL A 492 23.48 -2.41 11.35
C VAL A 492 23.75 -2.31 12.86
N TRP A 493 22.99 -1.48 13.60
CA TRP A 493 23.16 -1.33 15.05
C TRP A 493 23.10 -2.65 15.84
N ALA A 494 22.23 -3.60 15.46
CA ALA A 494 22.10 -4.89 16.13
C ALA A 494 23.36 -5.77 16.01
N VAL A 495 23.96 -5.85 14.81
CA VAL A 495 25.17 -6.66 14.59
C VAL A 495 26.41 -5.94 15.08
N ASP A 496 26.48 -4.61 14.98
CA ASP A 496 27.58 -3.84 15.56
C ASP A 496 27.63 -3.96 17.09
N ARG A 497 26.47 -4.12 17.74
CA ARG A 497 26.42 -4.43 19.18
C ARG A 497 26.91 -5.84 19.49
N ALA A 498 26.56 -6.83 18.66
CA ALA A 498 27.09 -8.19 18.79
C ALA A 498 28.61 -8.24 18.57
N LEU A 499 29.11 -7.47 17.60
CA LEU A 499 30.53 -7.28 17.34
C LEU A 499 31.24 -6.61 18.50
N LYS A 500 30.69 -5.51 19.02
CA LYS A 500 31.25 -4.81 20.17
C LYS A 500 31.29 -5.73 21.40
N LEU A 501 30.22 -6.50 21.64
CA LEU A 501 30.21 -7.48 22.72
C LEU A 501 31.25 -8.59 22.50
N ALA A 502 31.43 -9.08 21.27
CA ALA A 502 32.46 -10.06 20.95
C ALA A 502 33.88 -9.49 21.08
N GLU A 503 34.09 -8.21 20.74
CA GLU A 503 35.36 -7.50 20.96
C GLU A 503 35.66 -7.31 22.45
N ASP A 504 34.67 -6.91 23.24
CA ASP A 504 34.77 -6.76 24.68
C ASP A 504 35.04 -8.13 25.37
N LEU A 505 34.61 -9.23 24.75
CA LEU A 505 34.82 -10.60 25.20
C LEU A 505 36.03 -11.29 24.57
N ALA A 506 36.77 -10.62 23.68
CA ALA A 506 37.88 -11.23 22.94
C ALA A 506 38.98 -11.77 23.85
N PHE A 507 39.19 -11.17 25.03
CA PHE A 507 40.15 -11.64 26.03
C PHE A 507 39.80 -13.03 26.60
N ALA A 508 38.54 -13.44 26.52
CA ALA A 508 38.03 -14.73 26.98
C ALA A 508 37.75 -15.72 25.82
N GLY A 509 37.87 -15.26 24.56
CA GLY A 509 37.46 -16.00 23.36
C GLY A 509 38.18 -17.32 23.17
N ASP A 510 39.50 -17.34 23.29
CA ASP A 510 40.33 -18.55 23.16
C ASP A 510 40.05 -19.59 24.27
N LEU A 511 39.66 -19.12 25.46
CA LEU A 511 39.36 -19.99 26.61
C LEU A 511 37.97 -20.66 26.49
N LEU A 512 37.05 -20.04 25.76
CA LEU A 512 35.64 -20.42 25.72
C LEU A 512 35.19 -20.97 24.35
N GLY A 513 36.07 -21.03 23.36
CA GLY A 513 35.76 -21.52 22.01
C GLY A 513 34.76 -20.62 21.27
N LEU A 514 34.81 -19.32 21.51
CA LEU A 514 33.90 -18.35 20.90
C LEU A 514 34.37 -17.97 19.49
N PRO A 515 33.47 -17.67 18.54
CA PRO A 515 33.85 -17.10 17.27
C PRO A 515 34.54 -15.75 17.47
N THR A 516 35.64 -15.55 16.78
CA THR A 516 36.45 -14.33 16.84
C THR A 516 35.69 -13.14 16.27
N PRO A 517 35.97 -11.91 16.71
CA PRO A 517 35.42 -10.70 16.08
C PRO A 517 35.64 -10.64 14.56
N SER A 518 36.74 -11.20 14.05
CA SER A 518 37.02 -11.35 12.62
C SER A 518 36.08 -12.32 11.91
N GLU A 519 35.77 -13.47 12.52
CA GLU A 519 34.82 -14.45 11.96
C GLU A 519 33.41 -13.88 11.95
N ILE A 520 33.00 -13.16 13.01
CA ILE A 520 31.70 -12.49 13.07
C ILE A 520 31.62 -11.36 12.03
N ARG A 521 32.70 -10.59 11.83
CA ARG A 521 32.77 -9.56 10.76
C ARG A 521 32.69 -10.16 9.37
N ALA A 522 33.50 -11.18 9.07
CA ALA A 522 33.53 -11.82 7.77
C ALA A 522 32.17 -12.42 7.43
N TRP A 523 31.55 -13.10 8.39
CA TRP A 523 30.21 -13.64 8.26
C TRP A 523 29.15 -12.55 8.08
N ARG A 524 29.20 -11.45 8.87
CA ARG A 524 28.31 -10.29 8.71
C ARG A 524 28.42 -9.73 7.30
N ASP A 525 29.64 -9.45 6.86
CA ASP A 525 29.91 -8.77 5.58
C ASP A 525 29.47 -9.66 4.42
N GLU A 526 29.72 -10.96 4.48
CA GLU A 526 29.24 -11.91 3.48
C GLU A 526 27.70 -11.96 3.40
N GLN A 527 27.02 -12.12 4.54
CA GLN A 527 25.57 -12.31 4.56
C GLN A 527 24.81 -11.00 4.27
N ILE A 528 25.25 -9.87 4.85
CA ILE A 528 24.58 -8.58 4.66
C ILE A 528 24.89 -7.97 3.30
N ALA A 529 26.15 -7.98 2.84
CA ALA A 529 26.48 -7.41 1.53
C ALA A 529 25.84 -8.23 0.41
N SER A 530 25.94 -9.57 0.43
CA SER A 530 25.33 -10.42 -0.59
C SER A 530 23.80 -10.25 -0.66
N ALA A 531 23.13 -10.12 0.48
CA ALA A 531 21.68 -9.99 0.51
C ALA A 531 21.22 -8.57 0.15
N LYS A 532 21.95 -7.55 0.59
CA LYS A 532 21.73 -6.14 0.22
C LYS A 532 21.98 -5.90 -1.26
N ASP A 533 23.09 -6.38 -1.80
CA ASP A 533 23.45 -6.15 -3.20
C ASP A 533 22.44 -6.83 -4.14
N ARG A 534 21.95 -8.03 -3.78
CA ARG A 534 20.85 -8.69 -4.48
C ARG A 534 19.56 -7.88 -4.43
N LEU A 535 19.19 -7.37 -3.25
CA LEU A 535 18.01 -6.53 -3.08
C LEU A 535 18.12 -5.23 -3.89
N MET A 536 19.25 -4.54 -3.82
CA MET A 536 19.48 -3.27 -4.50
C MET A 536 19.52 -3.43 -6.02
N ALA A 537 20.16 -4.48 -6.54
CA ALA A 537 20.23 -4.75 -7.98
C ALA A 537 18.86 -5.10 -8.57
N GLU A 538 18.00 -5.83 -7.85
CA GLU A 538 16.67 -6.18 -8.34
C GLU A 538 15.66 -5.03 -8.20
N ILE A 539 15.77 -4.19 -7.17
CA ILE A 539 14.88 -3.05 -6.94
C ILE A 539 15.27 -1.86 -7.84
N PHE A 540 16.52 -1.40 -7.82
CA PHE A 540 16.83 -0.08 -8.38
C PHE A 540 17.13 -0.06 -9.89
N ASP A 541 17.66 -1.16 -10.45
CA ASP A 541 18.07 -1.18 -11.87
C ASP A 541 16.96 -1.64 -12.83
N ARG A 542 15.84 -2.18 -12.32
CA ARG A 542 14.83 -2.88 -13.15
C ARG A 542 13.39 -2.42 -13.00
N LEU A 543 13.08 -1.54 -12.04
CA LEU A 543 11.69 -1.35 -11.62
C LEU A 543 10.80 -0.58 -12.61
N LEU A 544 11.31 0.16 -13.61
CA LEU A 544 10.45 0.79 -14.62
C LEU A 544 11.14 1.01 -15.98
N PRO A 545 10.91 0.13 -16.96
CA PRO A 545 11.06 0.48 -18.38
C PRO A 545 10.24 1.74 -18.71
N ARG A 546 10.62 2.51 -19.74
CA ARG A 546 9.90 3.74 -20.12
C ARG A 546 8.46 3.46 -20.54
N GLU A 547 8.24 2.29 -21.12
CA GLU A 547 6.97 1.75 -21.57
C GLU A 547 5.94 1.68 -20.42
N LEU A 548 6.40 1.33 -19.21
CA LEU A 548 5.56 1.27 -18.02
C LEU A 548 5.22 2.68 -17.50
N GLN A 549 6.07 3.69 -17.70
CA GLN A 549 5.77 5.08 -17.33
C GLN A 549 4.68 5.69 -18.21
N ASP A 550 4.70 5.40 -19.51
CA ASP A 550 3.66 5.86 -20.45
C ASP A 550 2.30 5.22 -20.14
N ILE A 551 2.32 3.94 -19.74
CA ILE A 551 1.14 3.22 -19.27
C ILE A 551 0.58 3.86 -17.98
N LEU A 552 1.43 4.11 -16.98
CA LEU A 552 1.04 4.77 -15.73
C LEU A 552 0.42 6.17 -15.97
N ALA A 553 0.95 6.95 -16.93
CA ALA A 553 0.39 8.27 -17.22
C ALA A 553 -1.09 8.21 -17.67
N LEU A 554 -1.51 7.13 -18.35
CA LEU A 554 -2.87 6.98 -18.88
C LEU A 554 -3.94 6.82 -17.80
N PHE A 555 -3.63 6.19 -16.67
CA PHE A 555 -4.62 5.97 -15.62
C PHE A 555 -4.99 7.21 -14.84
N SER A 556 -4.09 8.20 -14.85
CA SER A 556 -4.39 9.52 -14.30
C SER A 556 -5.28 10.35 -15.23
N LYS A 557 -5.47 9.90 -16.49
CA LYS A 557 -6.27 10.60 -17.48
C LYS A 557 -7.75 10.28 -17.29
N ASP A 558 -8.59 11.32 -17.29
CA ASP A 558 -10.03 11.15 -17.41
C ASP A 558 -10.36 10.57 -18.78
N MET A 559 -10.95 9.38 -18.80
CA MET A 559 -11.37 8.75 -20.03
C MET A 559 -12.79 9.17 -20.38
N ASP A 560 -12.90 10.32 -21.03
CA ASP A 560 -14.15 10.79 -21.62
C ASP A 560 -14.38 10.18 -23.02
N ASP A 561 -15.52 10.51 -23.62
CA ASP A 561 -15.93 9.99 -24.93
C ASP A 561 -14.90 10.29 -26.03
N ALA A 562 -14.28 11.49 -26.00
CA ALA A 562 -13.30 11.88 -27.01
C ALA A 562 -11.98 11.15 -26.83
N ALA A 563 -11.50 11.03 -25.59
CA ALA A 563 -10.30 10.29 -25.26
C ALA A 563 -10.43 8.81 -25.64
N LEU A 564 -11.57 8.18 -25.32
CA LEU A 564 -11.82 6.78 -25.68
C LEU A 564 -11.81 6.58 -27.20
N ASN A 565 -12.53 7.41 -27.96
CA ASN A 565 -12.58 7.32 -29.42
C ASN A 565 -11.20 7.54 -30.06
N ASP A 566 -10.36 8.40 -29.49
CA ASP A 566 -8.99 8.63 -29.99
C ASP A 566 -8.15 7.35 -29.93
N TYR A 567 -8.10 6.63 -28.79
CA TYR A 567 -7.29 5.41 -28.67
C TYR A 567 -7.71 4.30 -29.64
N PHE A 568 -9.01 4.22 -29.94
CA PHE A 568 -9.57 3.22 -30.86
C PHE A 568 -9.60 3.69 -32.32
N SER A 569 -9.13 4.91 -32.58
CA SER A 569 -8.91 5.47 -33.93
C SER A 569 -7.43 5.61 -34.29
N ARG A 570 -6.52 5.21 -33.39
CA ARG A 570 -5.08 5.24 -33.66
C ARG A 570 -4.67 4.06 -34.56
N PRO A 571 -3.92 4.30 -35.64
CA PRO A 571 -3.36 3.22 -36.43
C PRO A 571 -2.23 2.53 -35.67
N GLU A 572 -2.07 1.22 -35.90
CA GLU A 572 -0.88 0.48 -35.49
C GLU A 572 0.36 1.08 -36.17
N ARG A 573 1.46 1.22 -35.43
CA ARG A 573 2.71 1.81 -35.96
C ARG A 573 3.76 0.77 -36.32
N HIS A 574 3.76 -0.37 -35.63
CA HIS A 574 4.88 -1.32 -35.65
C HIS A 574 4.46 -2.80 -35.60
N ASN A 575 3.15 -3.11 -35.66
CA ASN A 575 2.65 -4.47 -35.48
C ASN A 575 1.59 -4.82 -36.55
N ASP A 576 1.54 -6.10 -36.90
CA ASP A 576 0.63 -6.68 -37.91
C ASP A 576 -0.61 -7.31 -37.24
N LYS A 577 -1.04 -6.83 -36.05
CA LYS A 577 -2.20 -7.42 -35.35
C LYS A 577 -3.51 -7.13 -36.09
N ASN A 578 -3.51 -6.10 -36.95
CA ASN A 578 -4.67 -5.68 -37.75
C ASN A 578 -5.86 -5.34 -36.85
N LEU A 579 -5.64 -4.48 -35.87
CA LEU A 579 -6.66 -4.10 -34.88
C LEU A 579 -7.85 -3.41 -35.56
N LEU A 580 -9.07 -3.65 -35.04
CA LEU A 580 -10.25 -2.93 -35.50
C LEU A 580 -10.14 -1.43 -35.18
N MET A 581 -10.58 -0.60 -36.13
CA MET A 581 -10.67 0.85 -35.98
C MET A 581 -12.12 1.22 -35.67
N ILE A 582 -12.36 1.82 -34.51
CA ILE A 582 -13.71 2.03 -33.96
C ILE A 582 -13.84 3.50 -33.51
N PRO A 583 -14.07 4.43 -34.45
CA PRO A 583 -14.11 5.87 -34.15
C PRO A 583 -15.33 6.30 -33.32
N ASP A 584 -16.35 5.44 -33.23
CA ASP A 584 -17.59 5.65 -32.49
C ASP A 584 -17.68 4.78 -31.23
N LEU A 585 -16.54 4.31 -30.69
CA LEU A 585 -16.51 3.35 -29.58
C LEU A 585 -17.33 3.79 -28.37
N ALA A 586 -17.18 5.04 -27.92
CA ALA A 586 -17.89 5.55 -26.76
C ALA A 586 -19.42 5.43 -26.91
N ALA A 587 -19.95 5.68 -28.12
CA ALA A 587 -21.37 5.55 -28.39
C ALA A 587 -21.85 4.09 -28.33
N ARG A 588 -21.05 3.16 -28.88
CA ARG A 588 -21.34 1.72 -28.83
C ARG A 588 -21.38 1.22 -27.39
N VAL A 589 -20.33 1.49 -26.63
CA VAL A 589 -20.18 1.06 -25.24
C VAL A 589 -21.32 1.59 -24.37
N ARG A 590 -21.69 2.88 -24.53
CA ARG A 590 -22.85 3.48 -23.82
C ARG A 590 -24.17 2.78 -24.16
N ALA A 591 -24.37 2.42 -25.43
CA ALA A 591 -25.59 1.74 -25.88
C ALA A 591 -25.71 0.33 -25.30
N GLU A 592 -24.60 -0.42 -25.24
CA GLU A 592 -24.54 -1.75 -24.62
C GLU A 592 -24.80 -1.70 -23.11
N MET A 593 -24.19 -0.72 -22.44
CA MET A 593 -24.35 -0.48 -21.00
C MET A 593 -25.72 0.02 -20.59
N ARG A 594 -26.55 0.46 -21.57
CA ARG A 594 -27.85 1.10 -21.33
C ARG A 594 -27.73 2.28 -20.35
N VAL A 595 -26.74 3.14 -20.60
CA VAL A 595 -26.43 4.24 -19.68
C VAL A 595 -27.63 5.17 -19.51
N THR A 596 -28.01 5.39 -18.25
CA THR A 596 -29.04 6.36 -17.84
C THR A 596 -28.51 7.14 -16.65
N ASP A 597 -28.78 8.45 -16.60
CA ASP A 597 -28.29 9.34 -15.54
C ASP A 597 -26.77 9.25 -15.27
N GLY A 598 -26.00 8.97 -16.32
CA GLY A 598 -24.54 8.88 -16.25
C GLY A 598 -23.98 7.55 -15.72
N ALA A 599 -24.81 6.54 -15.45
CA ALA A 599 -24.37 5.22 -15.01
C ALA A 599 -24.94 4.08 -15.87
N PHE A 600 -24.25 2.95 -15.96
CA PHE A 600 -24.75 1.76 -16.65
C PHE A 600 -25.89 1.09 -15.86
N ASP A 601 -26.79 0.39 -16.56
CA ASP A 601 -27.81 -0.44 -15.93
C ASP A 601 -27.23 -1.84 -15.63
N PRO A 602 -27.01 -2.20 -14.36
CA PRO A 602 -26.37 -3.45 -14.00
C PRO A 602 -27.21 -4.70 -14.32
N GLN A 603 -28.50 -4.56 -14.58
CA GLN A 603 -29.37 -5.68 -14.95
C GLN A 603 -29.42 -5.90 -16.46
N ARG A 604 -29.05 -4.89 -17.25
CA ARG A 604 -29.08 -4.96 -18.72
C ARG A 604 -27.70 -5.00 -19.35
N TYR A 605 -26.68 -4.45 -18.69
CA TYR A 605 -25.30 -4.59 -19.11
C TYR A 605 -24.81 -6.01 -18.80
N ALA A 606 -24.73 -6.86 -19.82
CA ALA A 606 -24.44 -8.29 -19.70
C ALA A 606 -23.16 -8.58 -18.91
N VAL A 607 -22.09 -7.81 -19.14
CA VAL A 607 -20.78 -8.00 -18.49
C VAL A 607 -20.90 -7.79 -16.98
N ALA A 608 -21.44 -6.65 -16.54
CA ALA A 608 -21.61 -6.35 -15.12
C ALA A 608 -22.59 -7.32 -14.44
N TYR A 609 -23.69 -7.68 -15.11
CA TYR A 609 -24.65 -8.66 -14.60
C TYR A 609 -23.98 -10.02 -14.36
N ASN A 610 -23.24 -10.53 -15.35
CA ASN A 610 -22.59 -11.84 -15.28
C ASN A 610 -21.47 -11.85 -14.23
N ALA A 611 -20.71 -10.77 -14.11
CA ALA A 611 -19.70 -10.58 -13.07
C ALA A 611 -20.30 -10.71 -11.66
N VAL A 612 -21.41 -10.02 -11.38
CA VAL A 612 -22.11 -10.13 -10.09
C VAL A 612 -22.65 -11.53 -9.86
N VAL A 613 -23.28 -12.15 -10.85
CA VAL A 613 -23.80 -13.52 -10.73
C VAL A 613 -22.67 -14.50 -10.39
N LEU A 614 -21.55 -14.45 -11.10
CA LEU A 614 -20.45 -15.37 -10.86
C LEU A 614 -19.73 -15.08 -9.53
N ALA A 615 -19.57 -13.82 -9.14
CA ALA A 615 -19.02 -13.44 -7.85
C ALA A 615 -19.90 -13.93 -6.67
N LYS A 616 -21.23 -13.98 -6.84
CA LYS A 616 -22.12 -14.63 -5.87
C LYS A 616 -21.92 -16.14 -5.85
N LEU A 617 -21.88 -16.78 -7.03
CA LEU A 617 -21.69 -18.22 -7.14
C LEU A 617 -20.33 -18.70 -6.59
N SER A 618 -19.31 -17.85 -6.62
CA SER A 618 -18.00 -18.16 -6.06
C SER A 618 -17.99 -18.26 -4.52
N LEU A 619 -19.06 -17.86 -3.84
CA LEU A 619 -19.23 -18.08 -2.40
C LEU A 619 -19.66 -19.50 -2.03
N LEU A 620 -20.15 -20.27 -3.00
CA LEU A 620 -20.69 -21.59 -2.76
C LEU A 620 -19.57 -22.62 -2.62
N ASP A 621 -19.77 -23.58 -1.71
CA ASP A 621 -19.02 -24.83 -1.66
C ASP A 621 -19.68 -25.89 -2.56
N THR A 622 -19.12 -27.10 -2.56
CA THR A 622 -19.67 -28.24 -3.31
C THR A 622 -21.15 -28.48 -3.02
N ALA A 623 -21.61 -28.33 -1.77
CA ALA A 623 -23.01 -28.57 -1.42
C ALA A 623 -23.94 -27.50 -2.04
N GLY A 624 -23.54 -26.23 -1.97
CA GLY A 624 -24.25 -25.13 -2.63
C GLY A 624 -24.29 -25.29 -4.16
N LEU A 625 -23.18 -25.72 -4.77
CA LEU A 625 -23.11 -25.96 -6.21
C LEU A 625 -23.95 -27.18 -6.65
N VAL A 626 -24.00 -28.24 -5.84
CA VAL A 626 -24.91 -29.38 -6.09
C VAL A 626 -26.37 -28.92 -6.04
N ALA A 627 -26.74 -28.08 -5.07
CA ALA A 627 -28.08 -27.51 -4.98
C ALA A 627 -28.43 -26.64 -6.20
N LEU A 628 -27.49 -25.80 -6.67
CA LEU A 628 -27.63 -25.04 -7.92
C LEU A 628 -27.89 -25.97 -9.11
N GLY A 629 -27.09 -27.03 -9.27
CA GLY A 629 -27.27 -28.02 -10.34
C GLY A 629 -28.65 -28.66 -10.33
N GLN A 630 -29.17 -29.02 -9.15
CA GLN A 630 -30.51 -29.58 -8.98
C GLN A 630 -31.60 -28.58 -9.37
N LEU A 631 -31.49 -27.32 -8.92
CA LEU A 631 -32.45 -26.26 -9.26
C LEU A 631 -32.44 -25.93 -10.76
N ALA A 632 -31.30 -26.06 -11.42
CA ALA A 632 -31.18 -25.86 -12.87
C ALA A 632 -31.76 -27.02 -13.69
N GLY A 633 -32.07 -28.16 -13.07
CA GLY A 633 -32.39 -29.39 -13.77
C GLY A 633 -31.19 -29.96 -14.54
N ALA A 634 -29.97 -29.72 -14.05
CA ALA A 634 -28.75 -30.25 -14.64
C ALA A 634 -28.73 -31.78 -14.49
N ALA A 635 -28.64 -32.49 -15.62
CA ALA A 635 -28.61 -33.95 -15.62
C ALA A 635 -27.33 -34.45 -14.90
N PRO A 636 -27.42 -35.46 -14.02
CA PRO A 636 -26.25 -36.04 -13.37
C PRO A 636 -25.33 -36.73 -14.39
N GLU A 637 -24.02 -36.63 -14.18
CA GLU A 637 -23.00 -37.34 -14.95
C GLU A 637 -22.63 -38.63 -14.20
N ALA A 638 -22.77 -39.78 -14.86
CA ALA A 638 -22.52 -41.10 -14.26
C ALA A 638 -23.25 -41.33 -12.91
N GLY A 639 -24.49 -40.81 -12.78
CA GLY A 639 -25.30 -40.93 -11.57
C GLY A 639 -24.89 -40.02 -10.42
N ARG A 640 -23.98 -39.07 -10.63
CA ARG A 640 -23.55 -38.08 -9.64
C ARG A 640 -23.83 -36.66 -10.14
N SER A 641 -23.94 -35.70 -9.22
CA SER A 641 -24.02 -34.28 -9.59
C SER A 641 -22.82 -33.87 -10.44
N VAL A 642 -23.02 -33.01 -11.44
CA VAL A 642 -21.94 -32.46 -12.27
C VAL A 642 -20.92 -31.65 -11.48
N PHE A 643 -21.29 -31.18 -10.28
CA PHE A 643 -20.43 -30.46 -9.35
C PHE A 643 -19.81 -31.34 -8.26
N ALA A 644 -19.97 -32.68 -8.32
CA ALA A 644 -19.54 -33.56 -7.22
C ALA A 644 -18.02 -33.54 -6.92
N GLN A 645 -17.21 -32.97 -7.82
CA GLN A 645 -15.76 -32.83 -7.68
C GLN A 645 -15.32 -31.36 -7.78
N THR A 646 -16.24 -30.43 -7.60
CA THR A 646 -15.98 -28.99 -7.69
C THR A 646 -16.06 -28.40 -6.31
N ASP A 647 -14.91 -27.99 -5.77
CA ASP A 647 -14.84 -27.34 -4.46
C ASP A 647 -15.32 -25.88 -4.59
N ASN A 648 -15.00 -25.24 -5.72
CA ASN A 648 -15.43 -23.90 -6.03
C ASN A 648 -15.59 -23.67 -7.54
N VAL A 649 -16.59 -22.90 -7.94
CA VAL A 649 -16.97 -22.73 -9.35
C VAL A 649 -15.91 -22.02 -10.21
N ILE A 650 -15.07 -21.16 -9.60
CA ILE A 650 -14.06 -20.37 -10.33
C ILE A 650 -12.63 -20.86 -10.05
N ALA A 651 -12.34 -21.29 -8.82
CA ALA A 651 -10.98 -21.68 -8.44
C ALA A 651 -10.43 -22.89 -9.22
N ASP A 652 -11.30 -23.71 -9.81
CA ASP A 652 -10.92 -24.87 -10.63
C ASP A 652 -11.05 -24.62 -12.14
N ALA A 653 -11.57 -23.46 -12.56
CA ALA A 653 -12.09 -23.28 -13.92
C ALA A 653 -11.13 -22.61 -14.90
N ILE A 654 -10.27 -21.69 -14.43
CA ILE A 654 -9.53 -20.76 -15.30
C ILE A 654 -8.02 -20.85 -15.07
N ALA A 655 -7.25 -20.97 -16.15
CA ALA A 655 -5.79 -20.98 -16.12
C ALA A 655 -5.20 -19.56 -16.19
N SER A 656 -5.93 -18.62 -16.77
CA SER A 656 -5.59 -17.20 -16.86
C SER A 656 -6.87 -16.37 -16.78
N ILE A 657 -6.83 -15.22 -16.09
CA ILE A 657 -7.93 -14.24 -16.08
C ILE A 657 -7.83 -13.21 -17.19
N ASP A 658 -6.66 -13.01 -17.81
CA ASP A 658 -6.50 -12.09 -18.95
C ASP A 658 -7.19 -12.59 -20.22
N GLY A 659 -7.47 -13.89 -20.31
CA GLY A 659 -7.99 -14.54 -21.51
C GLY A 659 -9.35 -14.04 -21.98
N ASN A 660 -9.72 -14.36 -23.23
CA ASN A 660 -11.10 -14.23 -23.70
C ASN A 660 -11.83 -15.58 -23.65
N HIS A 661 -13.13 -15.56 -23.32
CA HIS A 661 -13.99 -16.73 -23.23
C HIS A 661 -13.37 -17.87 -22.40
N GLN A 662 -12.83 -17.56 -21.22
CA GLN A 662 -12.08 -18.49 -20.38
C GLN A 662 -12.90 -19.73 -19.96
N TRP A 663 -14.23 -19.68 -20.10
CA TRP A 663 -15.10 -20.84 -19.92
C TRP A 663 -15.01 -21.89 -21.06
N MET A 664 -14.41 -21.53 -22.19
CA MET A 664 -14.22 -22.40 -23.36
C MET A 664 -12.82 -23.03 -23.34
N ALA A 665 -12.76 -24.34 -23.57
CA ALA A 665 -11.47 -25.02 -23.75
C ALA A 665 -10.71 -24.53 -24.99
N VAL A 666 -11.44 -24.15 -26.05
CA VAL A 666 -10.91 -23.56 -27.27
C VAL A 666 -11.63 -22.22 -27.47
N PRO A 667 -11.06 -21.10 -26.99
CA PRO A 667 -11.67 -19.78 -27.15
C PRO A 667 -11.71 -19.37 -28.62
N PRO A 668 -12.69 -18.56 -29.07
CA PRO A 668 -12.71 -18.11 -30.46
C PRO A 668 -11.52 -17.20 -30.77
N PRO A 669 -11.11 -17.12 -32.06
CA PRO A 669 -10.12 -16.14 -32.49
C PRO A 669 -10.64 -14.73 -32.27
N ARG A 670 -9.72 -13.78 -32.12
CA ARG A 670 -10.08 -12.38 -31.85
C ARG A 670 -10.56 -11.67 -33.13
N PRO A 671 -11.47 -10.70 -33.01
CA PRO A 671 -11.95 -9.97 -34.17
C PRO A 671 -10.88 -8.96 -34.63
N ASN A 672 -10.24 -9.28 -35.76
CA ASN A 672 -9.27 -8.40 -36.43
C ASN A 672 -9.88 -7.80 -37.71
N ALA A 673 -9.21 -6.80 -38.29
CA ALA A 673 -9.59 -6.20 -39.56
C ALA A 673 -9.53 -7.20 -40.73
N VAL A 674 -10.27 -6.89 -41.79
CA VAL A 674 -10.42 -7.74 -42.99
C VAL A 674 -9.07 -8.14 -43.58
N GLY A 675 -8.88 -9.42 -43.86
CA GLY A 675 -7.69 -9.96 -44.53
C GLY A 675 -6.60 -10.50 -43.60
N ALA A 676 -6.75 -10.33 -42.28
CA ALA A 676 -5.87 -10.95 -41.29
C ALA A 676 -6.26 -12.43 -41.06
N PRO A 677 -5.28 -13.36 -40.93
CA PRO A 677 -5.59 -14.72 -40.51
C PRO A 677 -6.11 -14.73 -39.07
N TYR A 678 -7.26 -15.36 -38.84
CA TYR A 678 -7.81 -15.56 -37.50
C TYR A 678 -7.01 -16.63 -36.75
N ALA A 679 -5.93 -16.20 -36.08
CA ALA A 679 -5.10 -17.07 -35.27
C ALA A 679 -5.90 -17.61 -34.08
N GLN A 680 -5.79 -18.93 -33.86
CA GLN A 680 -6.43 -19.60 -32.74
C GLN A 680 -5.62 -19.32 -31.46
N PRO A 681 -6.20 -18.65 -30.44
CA PRO A 681 -5.50 -18.40 -29.20
C PRO A 681 -5.28 -19.69 -28.41
N ALA A 682 -4.30 -19.65 -27.50
CA ALA A 682 -4.11 -20.68 -26.49
C ALA A 682 -5.35 -20.79 -25.58
N SER A 683 -5.49 -21.94 -24.91
CA SER A 683 -6.56 -22.12 -23.95
C SER A 683 -6.29 -21.33 -22.68
N TYR A 684 -7.31 -20.61 -22.21
CA TYR A 684 -7.31 -19.91 -20.91
C TYR A 684 -8.09 -20.70 -19.85
N ALA A 685 -8.68 -21.83 -20.22
CA ALA A 685 -9.39 -22.70 -19.30
C ALA A 685 -8.40 -23.60 -18.55
N ALA A 686 -8.67 -23.84 -17.26
CA ALA A 686 -7.96 -24.87 -16.52
C ALA A 686 -8.36 -26.27 -17.04
N PRO A 687 -7.56 -27.33 -16.79
CA PRO A 687 -7.88 -28.68 -17.27
C PRO A 687 -9.25 -29.21 -16.85
N ALA A 688 -9.76 -28.81 -15.67
CA ALA A 688 -11.10 -29.19 -15.20
C ALA A 688 -12.23 -28.45 -15.95
N GLY A 689 -11.90 -27.30 -16.56
CA GLY A 689 -12.80 -26.43 -17.30
C GLY A 689 -13.88 -25.78 -16.43
N PHE A 690 -14.70 -24.92 -17.05
CA PHE A 690 -15.84 -24.33 -16.38
C PHE A 690 -17.05 -25.26 -16.44
N VAL A 691 -17.41 -25.87 -15.30
CA VAL A 691 -18.49 -26.87 -15.23
C VAL A 691 -19.80 -26.39 -15.86
N PRO A 692 -20.28 -25.14 -15.63
CA PRO A 692 -21.48 -24.66 -16.29
C PRO A 692 -21.42 -24.69 -17.83
N TRP A 693 -20.23 -24.63 -18.45
CA TRP A 693 -20.05 -24.67 -19.90
C TRP A 693 -19.99 -26.08 -20.51
N ARG A 694 -19.99 -27.15 -19.69
CA ARG A 694 -19.98 -28.52 -20.19
C ARG A 694 -21.20 -28.80 -21.08
N PRO A 695 -21.05 -29.48 -22.23
CA PRO A 695 -22.14 -29.67 -23.20
C PRO A 695 -23.44 -30.22 -22.60
N ALA A 696 -23.34 -31.17 -21.66
CA ALA A 696 -24.49 -31.82 -21.04
C ALA A 696 -25.38 -30.88 -20.20
N VAL A 697 -24.81 -29.79 -19.69
CA VAL A 697 -25.48 -28.87 -18.74
C VAL A 697 -25.44 -27.40 -19.18
N ARG A 698 -24.78 -27.08 -20.30
CA ARG A 698 -24.58 -25.71 -20.80
C ARG A 698 -25.88 -24.92 -20.94
N SER A 699 -26.93 -25.54 -21.46
CA SER A 699 -28.23 -24.89 -21.63
C SER A 699 -28.88 -24.59 -20.27
N ALA A 700 -28.88 -25.57 -19.37
CA ALA A 700 -29.52 -25.48 -18.07
C ALA A 700 -28.80 -24.51 -17.12
N LEU A 701 -27.47 -24.54 -17.11
CA LEU A 701 -26.61 -23.75 -16.24
C LEU A 701 -26.10 -22.49 -16.92
N PHE A 702 -25.12 -22.57 -17.83
CA PHE A 702 -24.47 -21.36 -18.38
C PHE A 702 -25.46 -20.39 -19.05
N ARG A 703 -26.26 -20.89 -20.00
CA ARG A 703 -27.26 -20.05 -20.70
C ARG A 703 -28.45 -19.68 -19.81
N GLY A 704 -28.70 -20.47 -18.75
CA GLY A 704 -29.71 -20.17 -17.75
C GLY A 704 -29.30 -19.07 -16.77
N LEU A 705 -27.99 -18.92 -16.53
CA LEU A 705 -27.41 -18.00 -15.55
C LEU A 705 -26.96 -16.68 -16.18
N PHE A 706 -26.30 -16.75 -17.34
CA PHE A 706 -25.57 -15.63 -17.92
C PHE A 706 -26.28 -15.01 -19.13
N LYS A 707 -26.11 -13.70 -19.30
CA LYS A 707 -26.67 -12.89 -20.38
C LYS A 707 -25.61 -12.57 -21.45
N GLY A 708 -26.02 -12.47 -22.70
CA GLY A 708 -25.18 -11.95 -23.79
C GLY A 708 -26.02 -11.50 -24.98
N PRO A 709 -25.40 -11.17 -26.14
CA PRO A 709 -23.96 -11.17 -26.38
C PRO A 709 -23.21 -10.18 -25.49
N LEU A 710 -21.95 -10.45 -25.14
CA LEU A 710 -21.19 -9.58 -24.25
C LEU A 710 -20.84 -8.24 -24.92
N SER A 711 -20.45 -8.28 -26.19
CA SER A 711 -20.05 -7.10 -26.98
C SER A 711 -21.02 -6.86 -28.12
N SER A 712 -22.28 -6.60 -27.78
CA SER A 712 -23.37 -6.40 -28.75
C SER A 712 -23.09 -5.28 -29.78
N GLY A 713 -22.25 -4.30 -29.45
CA GLY A 713 -21.78 -3.23 -30.33
C GLY A 713 -20.80 -3.71 -31.41
N ILE A 714 -20.27 -4.93 -31.28
CA ILE A 714 -19.50 -5.64 -32.30
C ILE A 714 -20.36 -6.75 -32.92
N ASP A 715 -20.91 -7.64 -32.08
CA ASP A 715 -21.56 -8.88 -32.49
C ASP A 715 -22.89 -8.67 -33.22
N VAL A 716 -23.70 -7.73 -32.72
CA VAL A 716 -25.06 -7.42 -33.21
C VAL A 716 -25.25 -5.91 -33.38
N ALA A 717 -24.21 -5.22 -33.87
CA ALA A 717 -24.15 -3.76 -33.98
C ALA A 717 -25.42 -3.12 -34.59
N GLY A 718 -26.01 -3.77 -35.60
CA GLY A 718 -27.23 -3.29 -36.26
C GLY A 718 -28.46 -3.22 -35.34
N GLU A 719 -28.58 -4.10 -34.35
CA GLU A 719 -29.66 -4.05 -33.34
C GLU A 719 -29.54 -2.85 -32.40
N LEU A 720 -28.33 -2.28 -32.30
CA LEU A 720 -28.04 -1.06 -31.55
C LEU A 720 -27.98 0.20 -32.44
N GLY A 721 -28.24 0.07 -33.74
CA GLY A 721 -28.23 1.18 -34.69
C GLY A 721 -26.83 1.57 -35.20
N PHE A 722 -25.83 0.70 -35.03
CA PHE A 722 -24.46 0.94 -35.49
C PHE A 722 -24.11 0.12 -36.73
N PRO A 723 -23.17 0.59 -37.56
CA PRO A 723 -22.65 -0.22 -38.67
C PRO A 723 -21.88 -1.44 -38.15
N THR A 724 -21.95 -2.54 -38.91
CA THR A 724 -21.22 -3.78 -38.64
C THR A 724 -19.72 -3.55 -38.68
N LEU A 725 -19.02 -3.99 -37.64
CA LEU A 725 -17.55 -3.97 -37.58
C LEU A 725 -16.93 -5.31 -37.97
N LEU A 726 -17.61 -6.41 -37.65
CA LEU A 726 -17.09 -7.76 -37.92
C LEU A 726 -17.03 -8.03 -39.43
N PRO A 727 -15.84 -8.38 -39.97
CA PRO A 727 -15.69 -8.88 -41.32
C PRO A 727 -16.64 -10.03 -41.62
N SER A 728 -17.07 -10.22 -42.87
CA SER A 728 -18.00 -11.30 -43.27
C SER A 728 -17.42 -12.71 -43.12
N ASP A 729 -16.10 -12.85 -43.05
CA ASP A 729 -15.38 -14.11 -42.86
C ASP A 729 -15.03 -14.43 -41.39
N TYR A 730 -15.35 -13.54 -40.43
CA TYR A 730 -15.12 -13.82 -39.01
C TYR A 730 -15.93 -15.05 -38.56
N PRO A 731 -15.29 -16.07 -37.95
CA PRO A 731 -15.93 -17.37 -37.74
C PRO A 731 -16.86 -17.42 -36.52
N TYR A 732 -16.58 -16.66 -35.46
CA TYR A 732 -17.40 -16.69 -34.24
C TYR A 732 -18.49 -15.62 -34.30
N ARG A 733 -19.77 -16.02 -34.39
CA ARG A 733 -20.87 -15.07 -34.59
C ARG A 733 -22.00 -15.24 -33.57
N PRO A 734 -21.91 -14.57 -32.41
CA PRO A 734 -23.03 -14.43 -31.51
C PRO A 734 -24.20 -13.67 -32.15
N CYS A 735 -25.41 -13.92 -31.67
CA CYS A 735 -26.60 -13.14 -32.00
C CYS A 735 -27.55 -13.09 -30.81
N SER A 736 -28.51 -12.17 -30.80
CA SER A 736 -29.41 -12.00 -29.64
C SER A 736 -30.23 -13.24 -29.29
N GLY A 737 -30.60 -14.07 -30.29
CA GLY A 737 -31.26 -15.35 -30.05
C GLY A 737 -30.34 -16.48 -29.58
N TYR A 738 -29.02 -16.33 -29.76
CA TYR A 738 -28.03 -17.33 -29.41
C TYR A 738 -26.69 -16.65 -29.05
N PRO A 739 -26.61 -16.03 -27.86
CA PRO A 739 -25.55 -15.10 -27.52
C PRO A 739 -24.21 -15.75 -27.16
N PHE A 740 -24.20 -17.07 -26.97
CA PHE A 740 -23.01 -17.83 -26.62
C PHE A 740 -22.87 -19.04 -27.54
N PRO A 741 -22.31 -18.87 -28.74
CA PRO A 741 -22.01 -19.98 -29.63
C PRO A 741 -21.08 -21.01 -28.98
N ASP A 742 -21.31 -22.29 -29.28
CA ASP A 742 -20.59 -23.42 -28.67
C ASP A 742 -19.11 -23.45 -29.08
N SER A 743 -18.81 -22.95 -30.27
CA SER A 743 -17.47 -22.87 -30.86
C SER A 743 -17.46 -21.85 -32.00
N ALA A 744 -16.27 -21.55 -32.55
CA ALA A 744 -16.13 -20.77 -33.78
C ALA A 744 -16.74 -21.45 -35.03
N ALA A 745 -17.07 -22.75 -34.96
CA ALA A 745 -17.74 -23.47 -36.03
C ALA A 745 -19.28 -23.47 -35.89
N ASP A 746 -19.82 -22.94 -34.79
CA ASP A 746 -21.25 -22.95 -34.53
C ASP A 746 -22.00 -21.94 -35.40
N GLN A 747 -22.86 -22.44 -36.29
CA GLN A 747 -23.61 -21.66 -37.27
C GLN A 747 -25.07 -21.40 -36.88
N ALA A 748 -25.45 -21.59 -35.61
CA ALA A 748 -26.83 -21.40 -35.15
C ALA A 748 -27.40 -20.02 -35.54
N CYS A 749 -26.59 -18.96 -35.47
CA CYS A 749 -27.01 -17.61 -35.85
C CYS A 749 -27.14 -17.37 -37.36
N GLN A 750 -26.51 -18.19 -38.22
CA GLN A 750 -26.72 -18.13 -39.66
C GLN A 750 -28.07 -18.76 -40.06
N GLY A 751 -28.45 -19.87 -39.43
CA GLY A 751 -29.73 -20.55 -39.68
C GLY A 751 -30.94 -19.66 -39.38
N ILE A 752 -30.88 -18.85 -38.31
CA ILE A 752 -31.95 -17.92 -37.93
C ILE A 752 -32.23 -16.87 -39.01
N LYS A 753 -31.22 -16.44 -39.78
CA LYS A 753 -31.38 -15.46 -40.87
C LYS A 753 -32.03 -16.03 -42.13
N ILE A 754 -31.98 -17.35 -42.32
CA ILE A 754 -32.51 -18.02 -43.53
C ILE A 754 -34.01 -18.35 -43.36
N VAL A 755 -34.50 -18.55 -42.14
CA VAL A 755 -35.91 -18.91 -41.88
C VAL A 755 -36.92 -17.91 -42.47
N PRO A 756 -36.76 -16.58 -42.33
CA PRO A 756 -37.68 -15.62 -42.94
C PRO A 756 -37.63 -15.63 -44.47
N VAL A 757 -36.46 -15.88 -45.05
CA VAL A 757 -36.27 -15.97 -46.52
C VAL A 757 -36.91 -17.23 -47.07
N LEU A 758 -36.80 -18.36 -46.36
CA LEU A 758 -37.48 -19.60 -46.74
C LEU A 758 -39.00 -19.50 -46.57
N GLN A 759 -39.50 -18.80 -45.55
CA GLN A 759 -40.93 -18.52 -45.42
C GLN A 759 -41.44 -17.65 -46.58
N LEU A 760 -40.69 -16.62 -46.98
CA LEU A 760 -41.00 -15.79 -48.16
C LEU A 760 -40.90 -16.53 -49.50
N LEU A 761 -40.22 -17.67 -49.56
CA LEU A 761 -40.13 -18.53 -50.75
C LEU A 761 -41.16 -19.66 -50.76
N LEU A 762 -41.78 -19.94 -49.61
CA LEU A 762 -42.82 -20.95 -49.43
C LEU A 762 -44.24 -20.34 -49.47
N ASP A 763 -44.36 -19.04 -49.23
CA ASP A 763 -45.52 -18.20 -49.53
C ASP A 763 -45.45 -17.69 -50.99
#